data_AF-A0A7J4I3Q1-F1
#
_entry.id   AF-A0A7J4I3Q1-F1
#
_cell.length_a   1.000
_cell.length_b   1.000
_cell.length_c   1.000
_cell.angle_alpha   90.00
_cell.angle_beta   90.00
_cell.angle_gamma   90.00
#
_symmetry.space_group_name_H-M   'P 1'
#
loop_
_entity.id
_entity.type
_entity.pdbx_description
1 polymer ?
#
loop_
_entity_poly.entity_id
_entity_poly.type
_entity_poly.pdbx_seq_one_letter_code
_entity_poly.pdbx_strand_id
1 'polypeptide(L)'
;MALVLFDSWLMLFWIFITSFIPGALLAVSILKRSELKLFEKILIGFGIGFSLPQIIPYLLSFVGIKFSFGIAILSTLVFYAIALALLLKEKPFEGFKLEVPKLSIEELKNIEAPVWSWIVAALLVIVMLSAFMLRISSSSPVFSELDPYYYTYGAQQIVTLGEMPLNDETAWFEDANGDGISETKVDHRSHPVLLYMEAAWYSFYTMGADAAHYDNYLLALVAGAYPPVAAALAFFFLYLFFAANYPRQFSLIGAAVASFVPIIVLKLSSGEMEVQPYAFFALGFFLSAYAWGAKEKKFENSLPFALVAALGYIALALGSSSAVVGVSAITIFIGIQSILMFLKSAETRDNLLDFAKFNLIIIGIALFLIATIIHPIYRNGVFTFEYLYTGPAVYMIMALAPTLLALVLYYLRNMIKDIETMFYALGGLILFSMLIFFFTPLKTFISQGAMSGLTTATFDTALKRTIAEQGASGALFQGQLGFMAATPQEVAETFLPPSIFGDLTNLATSLLGKIFAPLSVFANTLFSIIFAVVNALFNAGIAYDAKETSLLLVIISLSFLGILYSAYRSIKGNELTLFALYAAVLFPPALVGLLKAKYTIYVGFFFAGAIGLVFAELFFAGSALIKRFYAEKEETIKKYSTGLFAFLFLFGLLFSYLQFTHEDFSSSILYNSYKLRFQDNPAAFKEKLTQVCNQLKLSGGYDADVCEAANDPVEYASRGTNYQFDQKLCSISIPDNPFTATASEQRAISFKCQRLAVSWINVMEWIRFNTEKDARVISWWDYGHWLNFFGQRNAVIRNEHISLKMIGEVAKGYLHDTPEELAAYMKSHDSKYALFDGELVLSGGTVFGGKYGALNYLSCNEMGLTGVSYSPGTSPCELEQLWETIYIPKTGGAQQCYVSISSGKAGLLAYKLKVTQNPDGGLNSGLEPAYCVSDSVLADGQKVLATYELNQKDAAGNLKLNKAILQQNYETQDGVAVMSAYYTKDKIWKEGNSTVDGYADRKGKFYDSNLYKAYFLEDLPGFKLVYKTEGNEIKIFKLEE
;
A
#
# COMPACT_ATOMS: atom_id res chain seq x y z
N MET A 1 30.06 -4.09 -14.71
CA MET A 1 28.87 -3.37 -15.24
C MET A 1 29.16 -1.87 -15.09
N ALA A 2 28.50 -0.95 -15.80
CA ALA A 2 28.67 0.48 -15.46
C ALA A 2 27.87 0.78 -14.18
N LEU A 3 28.27 1.77 -13.39
CA LEU A 3 27.45 2.26 -12.27
C LEU A 3 26.11 2.76 -12.80
N VAL A 4 25.03 2.44 -12.08
CA VAL A 4 23.72 3.05 -12.36
C VAL A 4 23.77 4.47 -11.84
N LEU A 5 23.94 5.43 -12.74
CA LEU A 5 24.04 6.86 -12.41
C LEU A 5 22.64 7.48 -12.40
N PHE A 6 22.20 7.90 -11.21
CA PHE A 6 20.95 8.63 -11.02
C PHE A 6 21.19 9.97 -10.32
N ASP A 7 20.76 11.05 -10.97
CA ASP A 7 20.77 12.40 -10.41
C ASP A 7 19.34 12.89 -10.18
N SER A 8 18.94 12.91 -8.91
CA SER A 8 17.64 13.40 -8.47
C SER A 8 17.38 14.85 -8.89
N TRP A 9 18.41 15.70 -8.99
CA TRP A 9 18.25 17.10 -9.42
C TRP A 9 17.97 17.21 -10.91
N LEU A 10 18.62 16.39 -11.73
CA LEU A 10 18.32 16.30 -13.16
C LEU A 10 16.88 15.81 -13.38
N MET A 11 16.44 14.84 -12.59
CA MET A 11 15.07 14.34 -12.63
C MET A 11 14.06 15.43 -12.24
N LEU A 12 14.30 16.14 -11.14
CA LEU A 12 13.46 17.28 -10.71
C LEU A 12 13.44 18.41 -11.75
N PHE A 13 14.55 18.67 -12.43
CA PHE A 13 14.61 19.63 -13.53
C PHE A 13 13.67 19.25 -14.67
N TRP A 14 13.64 17.98 -15.09
CA TRP A 14 12.72 17.54 -16.12
C TRP A 14 11.25 17.64 -15.70
N ILE A 15 10.92 17.27 -14.46
CA ILE A 15 9.56 17.46 -13.92
C ILE A 15 9.18 18.95 -13.93
N PHE A 16 10.12 19.82 -13.55
CA PHE A 16 9.90 21.26 -13.52
C PHE A 16 9.57 21.82 -14.91
N ILE A 17 10.36 21.45 -15.92
CA ILE A 17 10.19 21.95 -17.30
C ILE A 17 8.97 21.33 -17.99
N THR A 18 8.75 20.02 -17.85
CA THR A 18 7.74 19.30 -18.65
C THR A 18 6.34 19.33 -18.03
N SER A 19 6.25 19.47 -16.71
CA SER A 19 4.99 19.43 -15.96
C SER A 19 4.70 20.73 -15.19
N PHE A 20 5.62 21.18 -14.32
CA PHE A 20 5.34 22.29 -13.39
C PHE A 20 5.08 23.62 -14.11
N ILE A 21 5.99 24.08 -14.96
CA ILE A 21 5.87 25.39 -15.63
C ILE A 21 4.59 25.50 -16.47
N PRO A 22 4.34 24.63 -17.46
CA PRO A 22 3.15 24.78 -18.32
C PRO A 22 1.86 24.63 -17.52
N GLY A 23 1.84 23.76 -16.51
CA GLY A 23 0.72 23.61 -15.58
C GLY A 23 0.45 24.87 -14.76
N ALA A 24 1.48 25.49 -14.18
CA ALA A 24 1.36 26.74 -13.42
C ALA A 24 0.82 27.87 -14.29
N LEU A 25 1.34 28.03 -15.51
CA LEU A 25 0.86 29.02 -16.47
C LEU A 25 -0.62 28.81 -16.83
N LEU A 26 -1.03 27.56 -17.05
CA LEU A 26 -2.41 27.22 -17.34
C LEU A 26 -3.35 27.52 -16.16
N ALA A 27 -3.01 27.06 -14.95
CA ALA A 27 -3.85 27.22 -13.77
C ALA A 27 -4.02 28.68 -13.36
N VAL A 28 -2.95 29.49 -13.39
CA VAL A 28 -3.04 30.92 -13.06
C VAL A 28 -3.95 31.66 -14.05
N SER A 29 -4.00 31.22 -15.30
CA SER A 29 -4.87 31.79 -16.33
C SER A 29 -6.33 31.41 -16.13
N ILE A 30 -6.65 30.12 -15.99
CA ILE A 30 -8.04 29.66 -15.87
C ILE A 30 -8.67 29.98 -14.50
N LEU A 31 -7.87 30.04 -13.43
CA LEU A 31 -8.33 30.36 -12.07
C LEU A 31 -8.12 31.84 -11.71
N LYS A 32 -7.92 32.74 -12.69
CA LYS A 32 -7.69 34.18 -12.43
C LYS A 32 -8.74 34.77 -11.47
N ARG A 33 -10.02 34.45 -11.70
CA ARG A 33 -11.17 35.02 -10.97
C ARG A 33 -11.47 34.38 -9.61
N SER A 34 -10.82 33.28 -9.25
CA SER A 34 -11.08 32.57 -7.98
C SER A 34 -10.46 33.29 -6.76
N GLU A 35 -11.00 33.03 -5.57
CA GLU A 35 -10.48 33.47 -4.27
C GLU A 35 -9.14 32.82 -3.86
N LEU A 36 -8.63 31.88 -4.65
CA LEU A 36 -7.35 31.23 -4.42
C LEU A 36 -6.19 32.24 -4.45
N LYS A 37 -5.20 32.00 -3.60
CA LYS A 37 -3.94 32.74 -3.58
C LYS A 37 -3.07 32.33 -4.78
N LEU A 38 -2.14 33.20 -5.18
CA LEU A 38 -1.28 32.94 -6.33
C LEU A 38 -0.50 31.63 -6.19
N PHE A 39 0.07 31.34 -5.02
CA PHE A 39 0.80 30.09 -4.79
C PHE A 39 -0.11 28.86 -4.87
N GLU A 40 -1.37 28.94 -4.41
CA GLU A 40 -2.36 27.85 -4.53
C GLU A 40 -2.65 27.57 -6.01
N LYS A 41 -2.82 28.62 -6.83
CA LYS A 41 -3.02 28.47 -8.29
C LYS A 41 -1.82 27.82 -8.96
N ILE A 42 -0.60 28.21 -8.58
CA ILE A 42 0.64 27.61 -9.12
C ILE A 42 0.71 26.12 -8.78
N LEU A 43 0.42 25.74 -7.53
CA LEU A 43 0.47 24.34 -7.09
C LEU A 43 -0.68 23.48 -7.65
N ILE A 44 -1.88 24.05 -7.85
CA ILE A 44 -2.94 23.40 -8.64
C ILE A 44 -2.43 23.15 -10.07
N GLY A 45 -1.72 24.13 -10.64
CA GLY A 45 -1.06 23.99 -11.92
C GLY A 45 -0.07 22.84 -11.96
N PHE A 46 0.70 22.62 -10.89
CA PHE A 46 1.57 21.45 -10.82
C PHE A 46 0.77 20.15 -10.87
N GLY A 47 -0.37 20.05 -10.15
CA GLY A 47 -1.26 18.89 -10.26
C GLY A 47 -1.83 18.66 -11.67
N ILE A 48 -2.19 19.74 -12.39
CA ILE A 48 -2.59 19.67 -13.80
C ILE A 48 -1.44 19.13 -14.66
N GLY A 49 -0.24 19.69 -14.50
CA GLY A 49 0.94 19.28 -15.26
C GLY A 49 1.46 17.89 -14.92
N PHE A 50 1.16 17.38 -13.73
CA PHE A 50 1.46 16.01 -13.31
C PHE A 50 0.50 14.98 -13.92
N SER A 51 -0.67 15.41 -14.42
CA SER A 51 -1.70 14.53 -15.00
C SER A 51 -1.83 14.63 -16.53
N LEU A 52 -1.76 15.85 -17.08
CA LEU A 52 -2.25 16.13 -18.43
C LEU A 52 -1.30 15.71 -19.57
N PRO A 53 0.02 15.99 -19.54
CA PRO A 53 0.93 15.66 -20.66
C PRO A 53 0.90 14.18 -21.09
N GLN A 54 0.64 13.28 -20.16
CA GLN A 54 0.73 11.82 -20.26
C GLN A 54 -0.56 11.23 -20.84
N ILE A 55 -1.66 11.97 -20.77
CA ILE A 55 -2.91 11.60 -21.43
C ILE A 55 -2.75 11.69 -22.97
N ILE A 56 -1.93 12.61 -23.49
CA ILE A 56 -1.72 12.77 -24.93
C ILE A 56 -1.13 11.51 -25.59
N PRO A 57 0.05 10.98 -25.18
CA PRO A 57 0.60 9.77 -25.79
C PRO A 57 -0.33 8.57 -25.61
N TYR A 58 -1.02 8.47 -24.47
CA TYR A 58 -2.05 7.48 -24.25
C TYR A 58 -3.17 7.56 -25.31
N LEU A 59 -3.73 8.75 -25.56
CA LEU A 59 -4.76 8.94 -26.58
C LEU A 59 -4.27 8.64 -27.99
N LEU A 60 -3.02 8.98 -28.31
CA LEU A 60 -2.41 8.71 -29.61
C LEU A 60 -2.21 7.21 -29.88
N SER A 61 -2.03 6.39 -28.84
CA SER A 61 -1.91 4.93 -29.00
C SER A 61 -3.14 4.29 -29.66
N PHE A 62 -4.34 4.86 -29.46
CA PHE A 62 -5.59 4.34 -30.05
C PHE A 62 -5.73 4.62 -31.54
N VAL A 63 -4.96 5.57 -32.07
CA VAL A 63 -4.89 5.84 -33.52
C VAL A 63 -3.68 5.17 -34.17
N GLY A 64 -3.04 4.21 -33.48
CA GLY A 64 -1.91 3.44 -33.97
C GLY A 64 -0.57 4.16 -33.91
N ILE A 65 -0.49 5.31 -33.22
CA ILE A 65 0.77 6.04 -33.05
C ILE A 65 1.47 5.49 -31.82
N LYS A 66 2.58 4.79 -32.04
CA LYS A 66 3.43 4.25 -30.97
C LYS A 66 4.11 5.37 -30.18
N PHE A 67 4.31 5.12 -28.89
CA PHE A 67 5.10 5.98 -28.03
C PHE A 67 6.53 6.08 -28.57
N SER A 68 7.09 7.28 -28.46
CA SER A 68 8.51 7.57 -28.71
C SER A 68 8.88 8.85 -27.97
N PHE A 69 10.17 9.11 -27.83
CA PHE A 69 10.65 10.37 -27.24
C PHE A 69 10.12 11.61 -27.98
N GLY A 70 9.98 11.53 -29.32
CA GLY A 70 9.38 12.60 -30.11
C GLY A 70 7.92 12.88 -29.76
N ILE A 71 7.14 11.84 -29.43
CA ILE A 71 5.77 12.00 -28.95
C ILE A 71 5.75 12.63 -27.56
N ALA A 72 6.64 12.21 -26.65
CA ALA A 72 6.75 12.84 -25.33
C ALA A 72 7.05 14.35 -25.42
N ILE A 73 7.99 14.75 -26.29
CA ILE A 73 8.28 16.17 -26.58
C ILE A 73 7.04 16.87 -27.15
N LEU A 74 6.40 16.28 -28.16
CA LEU A 74 5.19 16.85 -28.79
C LEU A 74 4.10 17.11 -27.76
N SER A 75 3.85 16.16 -26.86
CA SER A 75 2.87 16.29 -25.79
C SER A 75 3.18 17.47 -24.86
N THR A 76 4.44 17.64 -24.46
CA THR A 76 4.88 18.80 -23.67
C THR A 76 4.72 20.10 -24.45
N LEU A 77 5.10 20.15 -25.73
CA LEU A 77 4.97 21.36 -26.56
C LEU A 77 3.51 21.78 -26.77
N VAL A 78 2.61 20.83 -27.04
CA VAL A 78 1.17 21.08 -27.14
C VAL A 78 0.63 21.64 -25.83
N PHE A 79 1.08 21.09 -24.70
CA PHE A 79 0.67 21.59 -23.39
C PHE A 79 1.13 23.04 -23.14
N TYR A 80 2.38 23.36 -23.47
CA TYR A 80 2.88 24.75 -23.45
C TYR A 80 2.08 25.68 -24.37
N ALA A 81 1.77 25.25 -25.60
CA ALA A 81 1.02 26.05 -26.55
C ALA A 81 -0.36 26.42 -26.00
N ILE A 82 -1.08 25.46 -25.39
CA ILE A 82 -2.38 25.70 -24.76
C ILE A 82 -2.23 26.65 -23.56
N ALA A 83 -1.25 26.41 -22.68
CA ALA A 83 -1.02 27.23 -21.50
C ALA A 83 -0.68 28.69 -21.85
N LEU A 84 0.21 28.89 -22.84
CA LEU A 84 0.61 30.22 -23.31
C LEU A 84 -0.53 30.95 -24.03
N ALA A 85 -1.32 30.24 -24.85
CA ALA A 85 -2.48 30.84 -25.52
C ALA A 85 -3.50 31.38 -24.51
N LEU A 86 -3.78 30.63 -23.45
CA LEU A 86 -4.69 31.06 -22.38
C LEU A 86 -4.09 32.18 -21.53
N LEU A 87 -2.79 32.15 -21.25
CA LEU A 87 -2.10 33.22 -20.55
C LEU A 87 -2.20 34.56 -21.30
N LEU A 88 -1.97 34.53 -22.63
CA LEU A 88 -2.07 35.71 -23.50
C LEU A 88 -3.51 36.23 -23.62
N LYS A 89 -4.50 35.32 -23.62
CA LYS A 89 -5.92 35.67 -23.69
C LYS A 89 -6.44 36.28 -22.39
N GLU A 90 -6.18 35.64 -21.25
CA GLU A 90 -6.78 36.03 -19.95
C GLU A 90 -5.97 37.10 -19.21
N LYS A 91 -4.71 37.32 -19.59
CA LYS A 91 -3.78 38.31 -19.00
C LYS A 91 -3.86 38.34 -17.47
N PRO A 92 -3.59 37.22 -16.77
CA PRO A 92 -3.85 37.11 -15.34
C PRO A 92 -3.02 38.06 -14.47
N PHE A 93 -1.90 38.56 -14.99
CA PHE A 93 -0.99 39.47 -14.29
C PHE A 93 -1.25 40.96 -14.58
N GLU A 94 -2.23 41.31 -15.40
CA GLU A 94 -2.57 42.71 -15.67
C GLU A 94 -3.06 43.39 -14.38
N GLY A 95 -2.33 44.42 -13.92
CA GLY A 95 -2.60 45.10 -12.65
C GLY A 95 -2.11 44.37 -11.39
N PHE A 96 -1.38 43.24 -11.52
CA PHE A 96 -0.81 42.54 -10.37
C PHE A 96 0.29 43.39 -9.70
N LYS A 97 0.15 43.64 -8.40
CA LYS A 97 1.19 44.24 -7.57
C LYS A 97 1.63 43.22 -6.52
N LEU A 98 2.93 42.93 -6.48
CA LEU A 98 3.52 42.12 -5.43
C LEU A 98 3.70 42.97 -4.18
N GLU A 99 2.73 42.92 -3.27
CA GLU A 99 2.83 43.58 -1.97
C GLU A 99 3.45 42.60 -0.96
N VAL A 100 4.70 42.85 -0.58
CA VAL A 100 5.37 42.12 0.50
C VAL A 100 4.95 42.75 1.83
N PRO A 101 4.23 42.03 2.72
CA PRO A 101 3.78 42.58 3.99
C PRO A 101 4.95 42.86 4.94
N LYS A 102 4.81 43.85 5.81
CA LYS A 102 5.86 44.24 6.77
C LYS A 102 5.78 43.37 8.02
N LEU A 103 6.75 42.48 8.21
CA LEU A 103 6.79 41.65 9.42
C LEU A 103 6.95 42.52 10.69
N SER A 104 5.88 42.69 11.46
CA SER A 104 5.87 43.39 12.76
C SER A 104 5.06 42.61 13.80
N ILE A 105 5.39 42.79 15.09
CA ILE A 105 4.68 42.14 16.20
C ILE A 105 3.19 42.50 16.20
N GLU A 106 2.84 43.71 15.81
CA GLU A 106 1.45 44.17 15.76
C GLU A 106 0.67 43.52 14.62
N GLU A 107 1.30 43.29 13.46
CA GLU A 107 0.72 42.51 12.37
C GLU A 107 0.54 41.04 12.75
N LEU A 108 1.48 40.44 13.50
CA LEU A 108 1.38 39.06 13.96
C LEU A 108 0.22 38.85 14.96
N LYS A 109 -0.09 39.85 15.79
CA LYS A 109 -1.26 39.82 16.69
C LYS A 109 -2.59 39.82 15.93
N ASN A 110 -2.62 40.42 14.74
CA ASN A 110 -3.82 40.45 13.91
C ASN A 110 -3.85 39.21 12.98
N ILE A 111 -4.62 38.19 13.35
CA ILE A 111 -4.73 36.93 12.59
C ILE A 111 -5.24 37.15 11.16
N GLU A 112 -5.96 38.24 10.93
CA GLU A 112 -6.46 38.63 9.60
C GLU A 112 -5.43 39.40 8.77
N ALA A 113 -4.25 39.69 9.32
CA ALA A 113 -3.22 40.43 8.62
C ALA A 113 -2.69 39.66 7.40
N PRO A 114 -2.34 40.35 6.30
CA PRO A 114 -1.81 39.73 5.08
C PRO A 114 -0.58 38.83 5.32
N VAL A 115 0.21 39.11 6.35
CA VAL A 115 1.39 38.33 6.75
C VAL A 115 1.08 36.85 6.98
N TRP A 116 -0.09 36.51 7.52
CA TRP A 116 -0.47 35.12 7.78
C TRP A 116 -0.65 34.30 6.51
N SER A 117 -1.02 34.93 5.40
CA SER A 117 -1.09 34.24 4.11
C SER A 117 0.29 33.76 3.65
N TRP A 118 1.34 34.57 3.89
CA TRP A 118 2.72 34.22 3.58
C TRP A 118 3.28 33.17 4.54
N ILE A 119 2.97 33.27 5.84
CA ILE A 119 3.37 32.26 6.84
C ILE A 119 2.77 30.90 6.49
N VAL A 120 1.46 30.84 6.17
CA VAL A 120 0.81 29.58 5.79
C VAL A 120 1.43 29.02 4.51
N ALA A 121 1.69 29.86 3.50
CA ALA A 121 2.35 29.41 2.27
C ALA A 121 3.75 28.84 2.55
N ALA A 122 4.56 29.52 3.36
CA ALA A 122 5.90 29.06 3.73
C ALA A 122 5.87 27.74 4.51
N LEU A 123 4.99 27.63 5.52
CA LEU A 123 4.83 26.40 6.29
C LEU A 123 4.31 25.25 5.44
N LEU A 124 3.38 25.50 4.51
CA LEU A 124 2.89 24.48 3.58
C LEU A 124 4.01 23.98 2.67
N VAL A 125 4.84 24.88 2.13
CA VAL A 125 6.03 24.50 1.36
C VAL A 125 6.99 23.67 2.21
N ILE A 126 7.22 24.03 3.48
CA ILE A 126 8.05 23.23 4.41
C ILE A 126 7.45 21.83 4.60
N VAL A 127 6.13 21.71 4.79
CA VAL A 127 5.45 20.41 4.92
C VAL A 127 5.62 19.59 3.64
N MET A 128 5.40 20.19 2.47
CA MET A 128 5.58 19.51 1.18
C MET A 128 7.02 19.06 0.95
N LEU A 129 8.00 19.91 1.24
CA LEU A 129 9.42 19.58 1.12
C LEU A 129 9.83 18.51 2.13
N SER A 130 9.33 18.57 3.36
CA SER A 130 9.57 17.54 4.38
C SER A 130 8.98 16.20 3.94
N ALA A 131 7.76 16.22 3.41
CA ALA A 131 7.09 15.03 2.89
C ALA A 131 7.86 14.40 1.73
N PHE A 132 8.37 15.21 0.80
CA PHE A 132 9.21 14.79 -0.31
C PHE A 132 10.55 14.22 0.18
N MET A 133 11.30 14.98 0.99
CA MET A 133 12.64 14.62 1.47
C MET A 133 12.63 13.33 2.30
N LEU A 134 11.62 13.16 3.14
CA LEU A 134 11.45 11.95 3.93
C LEU A 134 11.28 10.71 3.03
N ARG A 135 10.50 10.82 1.95
CA ARG A 135 10.16 9.70 1.05
C ARG A 135 11.20 9.43 -0.03
N ILE A 136 11.86 10.45 -0.58
CA ILE A 136 12.92 10.25 -1.59
C ILE A 136 14.16 9.58 -1.00
N SER A 137 14.34 9.64 0.33
CA SER A 137 15.50 9.08 1.02
C SER A 137 15.64 7.55 0.94
N SER A 138 14.56 6.83 0.58
CA SER A 138 14.55 5.38 0.32
C SER A 138 14.87 5.01 -1.12
N SER A 139 15.18 5.98 -2.00
CA SER A 139 15.35 5.74 -3.44
C SER A 139 16.37 4.62 -3.72
N SER A 140 15.93 3.60 -4.44
CA SER A 140 16.69 2.41 -4.80
C SER A 140 16.06 1.77 -6.04
N PRO A 141 16.84 1.24 -6.99
CA PRO A 141 16.30 0.45 -8.10
C PRO A 141 15.88 -0.95 -7.65
N VAL A 142 16.27 -1.37 -6.45
CA VAL A 142 15.94 -2.64 -5.82
C VAL A 142 15.18 -2.35 -4.53
N PHE A 143 13.91 -1.98 -4.67
CA PHE A 143 12.97 -1.82 -3.57
C PHE A 143 12.44 -3.17 -3.08
N SER A 144 12.16 -3.29 -1.78
CA SER A 144 11.87 -4.58 -1.11
C SER A 144 10.52 -5.21 -1.40
N GLU A 145 9.55 -4.45 -1.91
CA GLU A 145 8.21 -4.99 -2.22
C GLU A 145 8.15 -5.61 -3.63
N LEU A 146 7.18 -6.50 -3.84
CA LEU A 146 6.97 -7.25 -5.09
C LEU A 146 6.24 -6.42 -6.15
N ASP A 147 5.15 -5.76 -5.72
CA ASP A 147 4.14 -5.13 -6.57
C ASP A 147 4.61 -3.92 -7.39
N PRO A 148 5.64 -3.15 -7.01
CA PRO A 148 6.14 -2.05 -7.85
C PRO A 148 6.61 -2.48 -9.26
N TYR A 149 7.11 -3.71 -9.42
CA TYR A 149 7.73 -4.15 -10.68
C TYR A 149 6.75 -4.62 -11.75
N TYR A 150 5.66 -5.34 -11.39
CA TYR A 150 4.36 -4.67 -11.50
C TYR A 150 4.06 -3.72 -12.66
N TYR A 151 3.68 -2.56 -12.16
CA TYR A 151 3.36 -1.36 -12.89
C TYR A 151 4.57 -0.92 -13.74
N THR A 152 5.78 -0.93 -13.17
CA THR A 152 6.99 -0.45 -13.88
C THR A 152 7.30 -1.27 -15.14
N TYR A 153 6.96 -2.57 -15.19
CA TYR A 153 7.12 -3.40 -16.39
C TYR A 153 6.24 -2.94 -17.55
N GLY A 154 5.06 -2.37 -17.29
CA GLY A 154 4.25 -1.72 -18.31
C GLY A 154 4.96 -0.51 -18.93
N ALA A 155 5.64 0.30 -18.11
CA ALA A 155 6.47 1.40 -18.60
C ALA A 155 7.69 0.91 -19.41
N GLN A 156 8.32 -0.20 -19.00
CA GLN A 156 9.35 -0.88 -19.78
C GLN A 156 8.84 -1.23 -21.18
N GLN A 157 7.65 -1.83 -21.29
CA GLN A 157 7.05 -2.17 -22.59
C GLN A 157 6.80 -0.93 -23.45
N ILE A 158 6.28 0.16 -22.87
CA ILE A 158 6.06 1.41 -23.59
C ILE A 158 7.38 1.99 -24.13
N VAL A 159 8.44 2.00 -23.33
CA VAL A 159 9.76 2.53 -23.74
C VAL A 159 10.42 1.65 -24.81
N THR A 160 10.33 0.33 -24.67
CA THR A 160 11.07 -0.62 -25.52
C THR A 160 10.31 -1.06 -26.78
N LEU A 161 8.99 -1.19 -26.70
CA LEU A 161 8.12 -1.66 -27.79
C LEU A 161 7.29 -0.51 -28.42
N GLY A 162 7.22 0.64 -27.75
CA GLY A 162 6.37 1.76 -28.11
C GLY A 162 4.90 1.61 -27.69
N GLU A 163 4.51 0.46 -27.15
CA GLU A 163 3.15 0.15 -26.71
C GLU A 163 3.17 -1.05 -25.75
N MET A 164 2.10 -1.22 -24.98
CA MET A 164 1.88 -2.45 -24.23
C MET A 164 1.15 -3.45 -25.13
N PRO A 165 1.63 -4.71 -25.25
CA PRO A 165 0.92 -5.75 -25.97
C PRO A 165 -0.53 -5.94 -25.47
N LEU A 166 -1.45 -6.33 -26.37
CA LEU A 166 -2.81 -6.77 -26.01
C LEU A 166 -2.82 -8.20 -25.46
N ASN A 167 -1.85 -9.00 -25.88
CA ASN A 167 -1.59 -10.33 -25.37
C ASN A 167 -0.10 -10.41 -25.04
N ASP A 168 0.21 -10.50 -23.76
CA ASP A 168 1.55 -10.56 -23.22
C ASP A 168 1.92 -12.01 -22.94
N GLU A 169 2.57 -12.62 -23.92
CA GLU A 169 3.00 -14.03 -23.90
C GLU A 169 4.17 -14.28 -22.93
N THR A 170 4.64 -13.26 -22.20
CA THR A 170 5.74 -13.42 -21.23
C THR A 170 5.32 -14.15 -19.95
N ALA A 171 4.02 -14.45 -19.78
CA ALA A 171 3.52 -15.43 -18.80
C ALA A 171 2.18 -16.06 -19.18
N TRP A 172 1.71 -17.02 -18.36
CA TRP A 172 0.44 -17.73 -18.53
C TRP A 172 0.32 -18.42 -19.89
N PHE A 173 1.37 -19.17 -20.24
CA PHE A 173 1.46 -19.90 -21.49
C PHE A 173 0.28 -20.89 -21.63
N GLU A 174 -0.42 -20.85 -22.76
CA GLU A 174 -1.66 -21.60 -22.97
C GLU A 174 -1.46 -23.14 -23.03
N ASP A 175 -2.48 -23.82 -22.53
CA ASP A 175 -2.71 -25.27 -22.55
C ASP A 175 -3.04 -25.71 -23.99
N ALA A 176 -2.01 -26.07 -24.77
CA ALA A 176 -2.10 -26.37 -26.21
C ALA A 176 -2.95 -27.62 -26.57
N ASN A 177 -3.73 -28.19 -25.65
CA ASN A 177 -4.58 -29.36 -25.89
C ASN A 177 -5.94 -29.29 -25.17
N GLY A 178 -6.84 -28.40 -25.57
CA GLY A 178 -8.26 -28.76 -25.70
C GLY A 178 -9.23 -28.64 -24.52
N ASP A 179 -8.86 -28.01 -23.39
CA ASP A 179 -9.79 -27.85 -22.24
C ASP A 179 -10.58 -26.52 -22.21
N GLY A 180 -10.65 -25.79 -23.33
CA GLY A 180 -11.67 -24.75 -23.52
C GLY A 180 -11.47 -23.41 -22.79
N ILE A 181 -10.25 -23.09 -22.35
CA ILE A 181 -9.90 -21.75 -21.82
C ILE A 181 -8.89 -21.04 -22.74
N SER A 182 -8.97 -21.24 -24.05
CA SER A 182 -8.09 -20.63 -25.07
C SER A 182 -8.45 -19.18 -25.43
N GLU A 183 -8.90 -18.38 -24.46
CA GLU A 183 -9.29 -16.98 -24.72
C GLU A 183 -8.82 -15.98 -23.63
N THR A 184 -8.00 -16.41 -22.66
CA THR A 184 -7.59 -15.49 -21.59
C THR A 184 -6.39 -14.67 -22.03
N LYS A 185 -6.64 -13.59 -22.78
CA LYS A 185 -5.63 -12.57 -23.09
C LYS A 185 -5.00 -12.07 -21.79
N VAL A 186 -3.67 -12.13 -21.72
CA VAL A 186 -2.90 -11.59 -20.60
C VAL A 186 -2.37 -10.23 -20.99
N ASP A 187 -2.42 -9.24 -20.11
CA ASP A 187 -1.83 -7.92 -20.39
C ASP A 187 -1.32 -7.23 -19.12
N HIS A 188 -0.41 -6.27 -19.31
CA HIS A 188 0.07 -5.35 -18.25
C HIS A 188 -0.57 -3.96 -18.38
N ARG A 189 -1.68 -3.85 -19.10
CA ARG A 189 -2.37 -2.59 -19.37
C ARG A 189 -3.11 -2.15 -18.12
N SER A 190 -2.37 -1.74 -17.09
CA SER A 190 -2.90 -1.37 -15.78
C SER A 190 -3.54 0.04 -15.79
N HIS A 191 -2.95 1.03 -15.14
CA HIS A 191 -3.45 2.41 -15.10
C HIS A 191 -2.59 3.30 -16.01
N PRO A 192 -3.06 3.63 -17.23
CA PRO A 192 -2.21 4.13 -18.31
C PRO A 192 -1.49 5.43 -17.98
N VAL A 193 -2.14 6.37 -17.28
CA VAL A 193 -1.52 7.69 -17.02
C VAL A 193 -0.21 7.54 -16.25
N LEU A 194 -0.16 6.61 -15.29
CA LEU A 194 1.05 6.31 -14.52
C LEU A 194 2.16 5.74 -15.42
N LEU A 195 1.84 4.74 -16.25
CA LEU A 195 2.82 4.07 -17.11
C LEU A 195 3.41 5.00 -18.17
N TYR A 196 2.57 5.83 -18.80
CA TYR A 196 3.01 6.83 -19.75
C TYR A 196 3.79 7.97 -19.08
N MET A 197 3.54 8.26 -17.80
CA MET A 197 4.35 9.19 -17.01
C MET A 197 5.77 8.67 -16.84
N GLU A 198 5.91 7.44 -16.34
CA GLU A 198 7.20 6.79 -16.12
C GLU A 198 8.00 6.68 -17.43
N ALA A 199 7.35 6.25 -18.51
CA ALA A 199 7.97 6.15 -19.83
C ALA A 199 8.42 7.52 -20.37
N ALA A 200 7.60 8.57 -20.23
CA ALA A 200 7.96 9.93 -20.64
C ALA A 200 9.13 10.46 -19.81
N TRP A 201 9.08 10.30 -18.50
CA TRP A 201 10.13 10.74 -17.58
C TRP A 201 11.47 10.04 -17.85
N TYR A 202 11.46 8.73 -18.07
CA TYR A 202 12.64 7.97 -18.48
C TYR A 202 13.20 8.48 -19.81
N SER A 203 12.34 8.74 -20.79
CA SER A 203 12.75 9.24 -22.11
C SER A 203 13.36 10.64 -22.02
N PHE A 204 12.84 11.54 -21.18
CA PHE A 204 13.46 12.84 -20.93
C PHE A 204 14.78 12.71 -20.17
N TYR A 205 14.84 11.87 -19.14
CA TYR A 205 16.04 11.67 -18.33
C TYR A 205 17.21 11.14 -19.18
N THR A 206 16.93 10.20 -20.08
CA THR A 206 17.93 9.56 -20.96
C THR A 206 18.10 10.28 -22.31
N MET A 207 17.36 11.36 -22.54
CA MET A 207 17.32 12.07 -23.83
C MET A 207 16.96 11.19 -25.03
N GLY A 208 16.06 10.23 -24.82
CA GLY A 208 15.56 9.33 -25.86
C GLY A 208 16.53 8.21 -26.21
N ALA A 209 17.24 7.66 -25.23
CA ALA A 209 18.07 6.48 -25.41
C ALA A 209 17.29 5.36 -26.12
N ASP A 210 17.94 4.71 -27.09
CA ASP A 210 17.33 3.62 -27.83
C ASP A 210 17.22 2.34 -26.98
N ALA A 211 16.54 1.33 -27.51
CA ALA A 211 16.37 0.04 -26.83
C ALA A 211 17.69 -0.67 -26.53
N ALA A 212 18.79 -0.36 -27.23
CA ALA A 212 20.11 -0.95 -26.97
C ALA A 212 20.80 -0.33 -25.74
N HIS A 213 20.40 0.88 -25.35
CA HIS A 213 20.91 1.60 -24.17
C HIS A 213 19.90 1.63 -23.01
N TYR A 214 18.80 0.87 -23.11
CA TYR A 214 17.78 0.76 -22.09
C TYR A 214 18.27 -0.01 -20.84
N ASP A 215 17.89 0.48 -19.65
CA ASP A 215 18.29 -0.07 -18.35
C ASP A 215 17.10 -0.09 -17.37
N ASN A 216 16.74 -1.29 -16.89
CA ASN A 216 15.63 -1.54 -15.97
C ASN A 216 15.87 -0.94 -14.59
N TYR A 217 17.11 -0.94 -14.10
CA TYR A 217 17.44 -0.36 -12.81
C TYR A 217 17.36 1.17 -12.88
N LEU A 218 17.81 1.77 -13.99
CA LEU A 218 17.61 3.21 -14.20
C LEU A 218 16.12 3.56 -14.33
N LEU A 219 15.33 2.76 -15.04
CA LEU A 219 13.88 2.97 -15.10
C LEU A 219 13.25 2.93 -13.71
N ALA A 220 13.61 1.94 -12.88
CA ALA A 220 13.11 1.85 -11.50
C ALA A 220 13.48 3.07 -10.65
N LEU A 221 14.69 3.63 -10.81
CA LEU A 221 15.07 4.87 -10.11
C LEU A 221 14.27 6.10 -10.58
N VAL A 222 14.08 6.24 -11.90
CA VAL A 222 13.30 7.33 -12.49
C VAL A 222 11.83 7.24 -12.09
N ALA A 223 11.23 6.06 -12.18
CA ALA A 223 9.87 5.79 -11.73
C ALA A 223 9.73 5.99 -10.21
N GLY A 224 10.73 5.58 -9.42
CA GLY A 224 10.79 5.79 -7.98
C GLY A 224 10.73 7.25 -7.53
N ALA A 225 10.87 8.23 -8.44
CA ALA A 225 10.71 9.66 -8.13
C ALA A 225 9.25 10.11 -8.02
N TYR A 226 8.29 9.43 -8.64
CA TYR A 226 6.90 9.91 -8.63
C TYR A 226 6.19 9.76 -7.28
N PRO A 227 6.37 8.69 -6.46
CA PRO A 227 5.65 8.55 -5.19
C PRO A 227 5.93 9.71 -4.21
N PRO A 228 7.19 10.16 -4.02
CA PRO A 228 7.48 11.35 -3.22
C PRO A 228 6.82 12.64 -3.76
N VAL A 229 6.78 12.83 -5.09
CA VAL A 229 6.12 13.99 -5.73
C VAL A 229 4.60 13.94 -5.52
N ALA A 230 4.00 12.77 -5.73
CA ALA A 230 2.59 12.52 -5.50
C ALA A 230 2.22 12.76 -4.03
N ALA A 231 3.07 12.36 -3.07
CA ALA A 231 2.87 12.64 -1.66
C ALA A 231 2.83 14.14 -1.35
N ALA A 232 3.82 14.89 -1.83
CA ALA A 232 3.86 16.34 -1.63
C ALA A 232 2.59 17.03 -2.18
N LEU A 233 2.16 16.63 -3.38
CA LEU A 233 0.91 17.12 -3.98
C LEU A 233 -0.34 16.66 -3.21
N ALA A 234 -0.39 15.41 -2.73
CA ALA A 234 -1.51 14.88 -1.96
C ALA A 234 -1.77 15.71 -0.70
N PHE A 235 -0.72 16.10 0.04
CA PHE A 235 -0.88 16.94 1.24
C PHE A 235 -1.24 18.38 0.90
N PHE A 236 -0.74 18.94 -0.21
CA PHE A 236 -1.22 20.23 -0.72
C PHE A 236 -2.71 20.20 -1.03
N PHE A 237 -3.17 19.17 -1.73
CA PHE A 237 -4.58 19.06 -2.10
C PHE A 237 -5.49 18.69 -0.92
N LEU A 238 -4.98 17.95 0.07
CA LEU A 238 -5.67 17.73 1.35
C LEU A 238 -5.86 19.04 2.10
N TYR A 239 -4.81 19.87 2.20
CA TYR A 239 -4.90 21.24 2.71
C TYR A 239 -5.97 22.04 1.95
N LEU A 240 -5.92 22.01 0.61
CA LEU A 240 -6.78 22.80 -0.25
C LEU A 240 -8.26 22.38 -0.12
N PHE A 241 -8.52 21.09 0.06
CA PHE A 241 -9.86 20.53 0.25
C PHE A 241 -10.56 21.06 1.52
N PHE A 242 -9.84 21.07 2.66
CA PHE A 242 -10.38 21.66 3.88
C PHE A 242 -10.41 23.19 3.85
N ALA A 243 -9.42 23.82 3.19
CA ALA A 243 -9.35 25.28 3.03
C ALA A 243 -10.50 25.88 2.21
N ALA A 244 -11.28 25.06 1.50
CA ALA A 244 -12.49 25.51 0.82
C ALA A 244 -13.51 26.11 1.81
N ASN A 245 -13.72 25.48 2.97
CA ASN A 245 -14.72 25.89 3.96
C ASN A 245 -14.12 26.33 5.32
N TYR A 246 -12.86 25.98 5.59
CA TYR A 246 -12.21 26.22 6.88
C TYR A 246 -11.01 27.18 6.78
N PRO A 247 -10.60 27.82 7.89
CA PRO A 247 -9.41 28.65 7.91
C PRO A 247 -8.17 27.87 7.44
N ARG A 248 -7.35 28.53 6.63
CA ARG A 248 -6.12 27.95 6.05
C ARG A 248 -5.14 27.46 7.11
N GLN A 249 -5.08 28.13 8.26
CA GLN A 249 -4.22 27.77 9.38
C GLN A 249 -4.55 26.39 9.95
N PHE A 250 -5.84 26.09 10.15
CA PHE A 250 -6.28 24.78 10.65
C PHE A 250 -6.18 23.70 9.57
N SER A 251 -6.43 24.07 8.31
CA SER A 251 -6.27 23.14 7.17
C SER A 251 -4.81 22.70 6.99
N LEU A 252 -3.86 23.61 7.26
CA LEU A 252 -2.42 23.30 7.27
C LEU A 252 -2.06 22.27 8.34
N ILE A 253 -2.64 22.37 9.55
CA ILE A 253 -2.42 21.39 10.63
C ILE A 253 -2.84 19.99 10.17
N GLY A 254 -4.02 19.85 9.55
CA GLY A 254 -4.48 18.55 9.05
C GLY A 254 -3.53 17.95 8.00
N ALA A 255 -3.05 18.77 7.06
CA ALA A 255 -2.06 18.33 6.07
C ALA A 255 -0.69 17.99 6.69
N ALA A 256 -0.25 18.74 7.69
CA ALA A 256 1.00 18.48 8.41
C ALA A 256 0.94 17.14 9.16
N VAL A 257 -0.16 16.87 9.90
CA VAL A 257 -0.36 15.57 10.57
C VAL A 257 -0.35 14.43 9.56
N ALA A 258 -1.10 14.57 8.45
CA ALA A 258 -1.18 13.54 7.41
C ALA A 258 0.20 13.21 6.81
N SER A 259 1.09 14.19 6.70
CA SER A 259 2.42 14.02 6.10
C SER A 259 3.35 13.07 6.85
N PHE A 260 3.10 12.88 8.15
CA PHE A 260 3.93 12.12 9.09
C PHE A 260 3.25 10.86 9.66
N VAL A 261 2.12 10.44 9.07
CA VAL A 261 1.46 9.17 9.42
C VAL A 261 2.31 8.00 8.92
N PRO A 262 2.73 7.04 9.78
CA PRO A 262 3.68 5.97 9.41
C PRO A 262 3.28 5.16 8.16
N ILE A 263 2.04 4.68 8.05
CA ILE A 263 1.60 3.93 6.87
C ILE A 263 1.62 4.77 5.59
N ILE A 264 1.37 6.09 5.68
CA ILE A 264 1.44 7.03 4.55
C ILE A 264 2.91 7.37 4.23
N VAL A 265 3.81 7.32 5.21
CA VAL A 265 5.25 7.43 4.97
C VAL A 265 5.75 6.24 4.17
N LEU A 266 5.40 5.02 4.60
CA LEU A 266 5.84 3.78 3.97
C LEU A 266 5.27 3.64 2.56
N LYS A 267 3.94 3.68 2.40
CA LYS A 267 3.26 3.42 1.10
C LYS A 267 3.36 4.54 0.06
N LEU A 268 4.01 5.66 0.40
CA LEU A 268 4.33 6.71 -0.56
C LEU A 268 5.85 6.95 -0.65
N SER A 269 6.67 6.01 -0.15
CA SER A 269 8.13 6.10 -0.21
C SER A 269 8.66 5.91 -1.63
N SER A 270 9.89 6.35 -1.89
CA SER A 270 10.53 6.08 -3.18
C SER A 270 10.81 4.60 -3.33
N GLY A 271 10.37 4.01 -4.45
CA GLY A 271 10.39 2.56 -4.70
C GLY A 271 9.00 1.91 -4.63
N GLU A 272 8.03 2.51 -3.94
CA GLU A 272 6.61 2.13 -3.97
C GLU A 272 5.95 2.61 -5.28
N MET A 273 6.40 2.06 -6.41
CA MET A 273 5.90 2.41 -7.76
C MET A 273 4.54 1.74 -8.03
N GLU A 274 3.66 1.79 -7.04
CA GLU A 274 2.27 1.32 -7.10
C GLU A 274 1.28 2.43 -7.47
N VAL A 275 0.08 2.05 -7.89
CA VAL A 275 -1.01 2.99 -8.17
C VAL A 275 -1.49 3.78 -6.93
N GLN A 276 -1.15 3.32 -5.72
CA GLN A 276 -1.63 3.88 -4.47
C GLN A 276 -1.07 5.29 -4.17
N PRO A 277 0.24 5.59 -4.29
CA PRO A 277 0.73 6.96 -4.15
C PRO A 277 0.05 7.95 -5.11
N TYR A 278 -0.13 7.56 -6.38
CA TYR A 278 -0.82 8.38 -7.36
C TYR A 278 -2.30 8.58 -7.00
N ALA A 279 -2.94 7.56 -6.41
CA ALA A 279 -4.31 7.62 -5.92
C ALA A 279 -4.56 8.77 -4.96
N PHE A 280 -3.72 8.94 -3.94
CA PHE A 280 -3.92 9.97 -2.92
C PHE A 280 -3.73 11.39 -3.46
N PHE A 281 -2.76 11.55 -4.37
CA PHE A 281 -2.64 12.79 -5.15
C PHE A 281 -3.94 13.07 -5.94
N ALA A 282 -4.36 12.14 -6.79
CA ALA A 282 -5.45 12.38 -7.73
C ALA A 282 -6.80 12.52 -7.01
N LEU A 283 -7.00 11.79 -5.91
CA LEU A 283 -8.18 11.88 -5.07
C LEU A 283 -8.25 13.24 -4.36
N GLY A 284 -7.14 13.70 -3.77
CA GLY A 284 -7.05 15.05 -3.22
C GLY A 284 -7.28 16.12 -4.29
N PHE A 285 -6.64 15.98 -5.45
CA PHE A 285 -6.76 16.92 -6.57
C PHE A 285 -8.21 17.05 -7.04
N PHE A 286 -8.87 15.92 -7.27
CA PHE A 286 -10.28 15.87 -7.64
C PHE A 286 -11.18 16.50 -6.57
N LEU A 287 -11.09 16.03 -5.32
CA LEU A 287 -11.98 16.47 -4.23
C LEU A 287 -11.80 17.95 -3.89
N SER A 288 -10.57 18.46 -3.91
CA SER A 288 -10.30 19.88 -3.67
C SER A 288 -10.84 20.76 -4.79
N ALA A 289 -10.58 20.43 -6.06
CA ALA A 289 -11.14 21.16 -7.20
C ALA A 289 -12.68 21.16 -7.17
N TYR A 290 -13.27 20.01 -6.85
CA TYR A 290 -14.71 19.86 -6.68
C TYR A 290 -15.25 20.74 -5.53
N ALA A 291 -14.62 20.70 -4.36
CA ALA A 291 -15.04 21.48 -3.19
C ALA A 291 -15.02 22.99 -3.45
N TRP A 292 -13.95 23.49 -4.10
CA TRP A 292 -13.85 24.91 -4.47
C TRP A 292 -14.91 25.30 -5.51
N GLY A 293 -15.15 24.46 -6.52
CA GLY A 293 -16.21 24.70 -7.51
C GLY A 293 -17.62 24.67 -6.92
N ALA A 294 -17.90 23.72 -6.03
CA ALA A 294 -19.21 23.57 -5.38
C ALA A 294 -19.55 24.70 -4.39
N LYS A 295 -18.53 25.42 -3.90
CA LYS A 295 -18.70 26.59 -3.03
C LYS A 295 -19.09 27.85 -3.80
N GLU A 296 -18.72 27.94 -5.08
CA GLU A 296 -18.95 29.14 -5.90
C GLU A 296 -20.45 29.40 -6.10
N LYS A 297 -20.86 30.67 -5.94
CA LYS A 297 -22.28 31.06 -6.05
C LYS A 297 -22.75 31.23 -7.49
N LYS A 298 -21.83 31.46 -8.44
CA LYS A 298 -22.14 31.71 -9.85
C LYS A 298 -21.49 30.67 -10.73
N PHE A 299 -22.22 30.19 -11.73
CA PHE A 299 -21.70 29.20 -12.67
C PHE A 299 -20.44 29.66 -13.43
N GLU A 300 -20.33 30.95 -13.78
CA GLU A 300 -19.14 31.47 -14.47
C GLU A 300 -17.85 31.31 -13.67
N ASN A 301 -17.93 31.37 -12.33
CA ASN A 301 -16.80 31.16 -11.44
C ASN A 301 -16.57 29.68 -11.14
N SER A 302 -17.62 28.85 -11.14
CA SER A 302 -17.51 27.41 -10.90
C SER A 302 -17.04 26.63 -12.13
N LEU A 303 -17.25 27.15 -13.35
CA LEU A 303 -16.88 26.49 -14.60
C LEU A 303 -15.38 26.12 -14.68
N PRO A 304 -14.40 27.00 -14.39
CA PRO A 304 -13.00 26.61 -14.35
C PRO A 304 -12.72 25.46 -13.38
N PHE A 305 -13.36 25.47 -12.20
CA PHE A 305 -13.25 24.38 -11.24
C PHE A 305 -13.91 23.09 -11.72
N ALA A 306 -15.01 23.17 -12.48
CA ALA A 306 -15.64 22.00 -13.10
C ALA A 306 -14.68 21.33 -14.10
N LEU A 307 -13.96 22.12 -14.90
CA LEU A 307 -12.96 21.60 -15.85
C LEU A 307 -11.76 20.98 -15.12
N VAL A 308 -11.26 21.64 -14.08
CA VAL A 308 -10.15 21.12 -13.26
C VAL A 308 -10.57 19.86 -12.50
N ALA A 309 -11.79 19.81 -11.95
CA ALA A 309 -12.33 18.64 -11.29
C ALA A 309 -12.57 17.48 -12.28
N ALA A 310 -13.06 17.76 -13.49
CA ALA A 310 -13.15 16.74 -14.54
C ALA A 310 -11.78 16.14 -14.86
N LEU A 311 -10.76 16.98 -15.04
CA LEU A 311 -9.37 16.52 -15.21
C LEU A 311 -8.86 15.72 -14.01
N GLY A 312 -9.12 16.19 -12.78
CA GLY A 312 -8.75 15.49 -11.56
C GLY A 312 -9.39 14.11 -11.47
N TYR A 313 -10.65 13.98 -11.90
CA TYR A 313 -11.32 12.68 -11.98
C TYR A 313 -10.74 11.78 -13.08
N ILE A 314 -10.38 12.33 -14.24
CA ILE A 314 -9.69 11.59 -15.30
C ILE A 314 -8.34 11.08 -14.81
N ALA A 315 -7.57 11.91 -14.13
CA ALA A 315 -6.33 11.51 -13.49
C ALA A 315 -6.58 10.37 -12.49
N LEU A 316 -7.60 10.50 -11.64
CA LEU A 316 -7.95 9.49 -10.65
C LEU A 316 -8.36 8.16 -11.29
N ALA A 317 -9.20 8.17 -12.33
CA ALA A 317 -9.71 6.95 -12.95
C ALA A 317 -8.72 6.26 -13.89
N LEU A 318 -7.85 7.03 -14.57
CA LEU A 318 -6.83 6.46 -15.46
C LEU A 318 -5.48 6.22 -14.76
N GLY A 319 -5.32 6.69 -13.52
CA GLY A 319 -4.10 6.55 -12.72
C GLY A 319 -4.26 5.69 -11.47
N SER A 320 -5.49 5.31 -11.08
CA SER A 320 -5.73 4.59 -9.82
C SER A 320 -7.06 3.82 -9.79
N SER A 321 -7.13 2.82 -8.90
CA SER A 321 -8.35 2.09 -8.55
C SER A 321 -9.27 2.84 -7.57
N SER A 322 -8.84 3.97 -7.01
CA SER A 322 -9.58 4.74 -5.99
C SER A 322 -10.64 5.68 -6.56
N ALA A 323 -10.93 5.60 -7.86
CA ALA A 323 -11.99 6.39 -8.51
C ALA A 323 -13.36 6.20 -7.85
N VAL A 324 -13.66 4.99 -7.39
CA VAL A 324 -14.91 4.68 -6.67
C VAL A 324 -15.07 5.57 -5.43
N VAL A 325 -13.99 5.82 -4.67
CA VAL A 325 -14.04 6.64 -3.45
C VAL A 325 -14.45 8.07 -3.79
N GLY A 326 -13.83 8.65 -4.82
CA GLY A 326 -14.14 10.00 -5.29
C GLY A 326 -15.60 10.14 -5.76
N VAL A 327 -16.07 9.22 -6.60
CA VAL A 327 -17.44 9.30 -7.14
C VAL A 327 -18.50 9.04 -6.09
N SER A 328 -18.29 8.05 -5.22
CA SER A 328 -19.23 7.78 -4.13
C SER A 328 -19.40 9.00 -3.23
N ALA A 329 -18.30 9.70 -2.92
CA ALA A 329 -18.34 10.92 -2.12
C ALA A 329 -19.18 12.03 -2.78
N ILE A 330 -18.94 12.33 -4.07
CA ILE A 330 -19.72 13.36 -4.76
C ILE A 330 -21.17 12.92 -4.99
N THR A 331 -21.45 11.64 -5.21
CA THR A 331 -22.81 11.11 -5.41
C THR A 331 -23.67 11.35 -4.17
N ILE A 332 -23.15 10.99 -2.99
CA ILE A 332 -23.81 11.24 -1.70
C ILE A 332 -23.98 12.75 -1.47
N PHE A 333 -22.93 13.53 -1.73
CA PHE A 333 -22.96 14.98 -1.56
C PHE A 333 -24.01 15.65 -2.46
N ILE A 334 -24.04 15.37 -3.77
CA ILE A 334 -24.98 15.96 -4.72
C ILE A 334 -26.41 15.71 -4.26
N GLY A 335 -26.73 14.48 -3.84
CA GLY A 335 -28.07 14.13 -3.37
C GLY A 335 -28.49 14.94 -2.14
N ILE A 336 -27.68 14.91 -1.07
CA ILE A 336 -27.97 15.64 0.18
C ILE A 336 -28.02 17.15 -0.08
N GLN A 337 -27.05 17.67 -0.82
CA GLN A 337 -26.92 19.10 -1.09
C GLN A 337 -28.09 19.63 -1.91
N SER A 338 -28.55 18.87 -2.91
CA SER A 338 -29.71 19.26 -3.74
C SER A 338 -30.98 19.37 -2.91
N ILE A 339 -31.21 18.43 -1.97
CA ILE A 339 -32.35 18.46 -1.05
C ILE A 339 -32.27 19.69 -0.14
N LEU A 340 -31.09 19.98 0.43
CA LEU A 340 -30.90 21.15 1.29
C LEU A 340 -31.13 22.47 0.53
N MET A 341 -30.62 22.58 -0.69
CA MET A 341 -30.84 23.75 -1.55
C MET A 341 -32.32 23.91 -1.94
N PHE A 342 -33.02 22.80 -2.14
CA PHE A 342 -34.46 22.77 -2.40
C PHE A 342 -35.30 23.22 -1.19
N LEU A 343 -34.82 23.05 0.04
CA LEU A 343 -35.54 23.45 1.26
C LEU A 343 -35.20 24.88 1.74
N LYS A 344 -34.11 25.49 1.27
CA LYS A 344 -33.69 26.87 1.63
C LYS A 344 -34.51 27.97 0.92
N SER A 345 -34.24 29.25 1.19
CA SER A 345 -35.04 30.42 0.74
C SER A 345 -35.09 30.63 -0.79
N ALA A 346 -35.95 31.53 -1.29
CA ALA A 346 -36.17 31.72 -2.74
C ALA A 346 -34.95 32.22 -3.54
N GLU A 347 -33.95 32.80 -2.89
CA GLU A 347 -32.72 33.32 -3.52
C GLU A 347 -31.78 32.21 -4.03
N THR A 348 -31.94 30.96 -3.56
CA THR A 348 -31.11 29.82 -3.97
C THR A 348 -31.62 29.10 -5.23
N ARG A 349 -32.64 29.64 -5.91
CA ARG A 349 -33.24 29.05 -7.11
C ARG A 349 -32.24 28.91 -8.26
N ASP A 350 -31.54 29.99 -8.59
CA ASP A 350 -30.57 29.99 -9.69
C ASP A 350 -29.33 29.15 -9.36
N ASN A 351 -29.00 29.05 -8.07
CA ASN A 351 -27.89 28.24 -7.58
C ASN A 351 -28.11 26.74 -7.79
N LEU A 352 -29.36 26.23 -7.73
CA LEU A 352 -29.63 24.80 -7.91
C LEU A 352 -29.43 24.35 -9.36
N LEU A 353 -29.85 25.17 -10.33
CA LEU A 353 -29.58 24.93 -11.74
C LEU A 353 -28.08 25.00 -12.04
N ASP A 354 -27.39 26.00 -11.49
CA ASP A 354 -25.95 26.16 -11.67
C ASP A 354 -25.16 25.02 -11.01
N PHE A 355 -25.60 24.52 -9.86
CA PHE A 355 -25.06 23.32 -9.23
C PHE A 355 -25.27 22.07 -10.08
N ALA A 356 -26.46 21.91 -10.69
CA ALA A 356 -26.71 20.81 -11.62
C ALA A 356 -25.82 20.90 -12.86
N LYS A 357 -25.67 22.09 -13.48
CA LYS A 357 -24.77 22.31 -14.62
C LYS A 357 -23.31 22.00 -14.28
N PHE A 358 -22.85 22.45 -13.11
CA PHE A 358 -21.49 22.18 -12.61
C PHE A 358 -21.21 20.67 -12.59
N ASN A 359 -22.11 19.89 -11.98
CA ASN A 359 -21.98 18.44 -11.91
C ASN A 359 -22.13 17.76 -13.28
N LEU A 360 -23.04 18.22 -14.14
CA LEU A 360 -23.20 17.69 -15.50
C LEU A 360 -21.95 17.86 -16.37
N ILE A 361 -21.21 18.96 -16.22
CA ILE A 361 -19.95 19.16 -16.95
C ILE A 361 -18.89 18.16 -16.47
N ILE A 362 -18.73 18.02 -15.16
CA ILE A 362 -17.78 17.07 -14.58
C ILE A 362 -18.12 15.67 -15.06
N ILE A 363 -19.39 15.27 -14.92
CA ILE A 363 -19.87 13.95 -15.31
C ILE A 363 -19.74 13.73 -16.81
N GLY A 364 -20.14 14.70 -17.64
CA GLY A 364 -20.09 14.59 -19.10
C GLY A 364 -18.66 14.45 -19.63
N ILE A 365 -17.74 15.32 -19.19
CA ILE A 365 -16.33 15.28 -19.63
C ILE A 365 -15.65 14.00 -19.15
N ALA A 366 -15.86 13.63 -17.87
CA ALA A 366 -15.34 12.40 -17.30
C ALA A 366 -15.85 11.16 -18.04
N LEU A 367 -17.16 11.06 -18.28
CA LEU A 367 -17.77 9.93 -18.97
C LEU A 367 -17.26 9.80 -20.41
N PHE A 368 -17.07 10.92 -21.11
CA PHE A 368 -16.54 10.90 -22.47
C PHE A 368 -15.11 10.34 -22.52
N LEU A 369 -14.23 10.76 -21.61
CA LEU A 369 -12.81 10.39 -21.63
C LEU A 369 -12.49 9.04 -20.95
N ILE A 370 -13.29 8.62 -19.97
CA ILE A 370 -13.01 7.44 -19.14
C ILE A 370 -13.94 6.26 -19.49
N ALA A 371 -15.22 6.52 -19.73
CA ALA A 371 -16.26 5.52 -19.49
C ALA A 371 -16.82 4.80 -20.72
N THR A 372 -16.69 5.35 -21.93
CA THR A 372 -17.53 4.86 -23.05
C THR A 372 -16.77 4.41 -24.29
N ILE A 373 -15.46 4.65 -24.40
CA ILE A 373 -14.69 4.20 -25.57
C ILE A 373 -13.28 3.79 -25.14
N ILE A 374 -12.57 4.67 -24.43
CA ILE A 374 -11.12 4.60 -24.35
C ILE A 374 -10.62 3.51 -23.39
N HIS A 375 -11.12 3.47 -22.15
CA HIS A 375 -10.66 2.48 -21.17
C HIS A 375 -11.07 1.02 -21.52
N PRO A 376 -12.30 0.73 -22.00
CA PRO A 376 -12.63 -0.62 -22.45
C PRO A 376 -11.81 -1.07 -23.66
N ILE A 377 -11.57 -0.18 -24.64
CA ILE A 377 -10.68 -0.48 -25.78
C ILE A 377 -9.24 -0.70 -25.30
N TYR A 378 -8.78 0.06 -24.32
CA TYR A 378 -7.45 -0.10 -23.73
C TYR A 378 -7.28 -1.50 -23.14
N ARG A 379 -8.20 -1.91 -22.26
CA ARG A 379 -8.13 -3.21 -21.57
C ARG A 379 -8.41 -4.38 -22.51
N ASN A 380 -9.48 -4.29 -23.30
CA ASN A 380 -10.03 -5.46 -23.99
C ASN A 380 -9.73 -5.48 -25.50
N GLY A 381 -9.14 -4.41 -26.03
CA GLY A 381 -8.88 -4.21 -27.47
C GLY A 381 -10.14 -3.93 -28.30
N VAL A 382 -11.34 -4.02 -27.72
CA VAL A 382 -12.62 -3.85 -28.40
C VAL A 382 -13.58 -3.05 -27.52
N PHE A 383 -14.41 -2.22 -28.14
CA PHE A 383 -15.54 -1.60 -27.47
C PHE A 383 -16.75 -2.52 -27.52
N THR A 384 -17.35 -2.82 -26.37
CA THR A 384 -18.67 -3.46 -26.28
C THR A 384 -19.57 -2.65 -25.34
N PHE A 385 -20.87 -2.63 -25.64
CA PHE A 385 -21.86 -1.92 -24.83
C PHE A 385 -21.98 -2.48 -23.41
N GLU A 386 -21.57 -3.73 -23.19
CA GLU A 386 -21.57 -4.38 -21.88
C GLU A 386 -20.65 -3.67 -20.88
N TYR A 387 -19.52 -3.10 -21.35
CA TYR A 387 -18.58 -2.35 -20.51
C TYR A 387 -19.09 -0.97 -20.05
N LEU A 388 -20.20 -0.46 -20.59
CA LEU A 388 -20.89 0.69 -19.97
C LEU A 388 -21.52 0.32 -18.63
N TYR A 389 -21.84 -0.96 -18.44
CA TYR A 389 -22.50 -1.49 -17.24
C TYR A 389 -21.53 -2.17 -16.27
N THR A 390 -20.23 -2.23 -16.60
CA THR A 390 -19.17 -2.81 -15.75
C THR A 390 -17.93 -1.90 -15.72
N GLY A 391 -17.41 -1.55 -14.54
CA GLY A 391 -16.17 -0.77 -14.39
C GLY A 391 -16.37 0.72 -14.05
N PRO A 392 -15.36 1.60 -14.28
CA PRO A 392 -15.38 2.99 -13.80
C PRO A 392 -16.54 3.85 -14.32
N ALA A 393 -17.06 3.50 -15.50
CA ALA A 393 -18.22 4.13 -16.13
C ALA A 393 -19.47 4.12 -15.25
N VAL A 394 -19.72 2.98 -14.61
CA VAL A 394 -20.86 2.76 -13.73
C VAL A 394 -20.89 3.79 -12.62
N TYR A 395 -19.75 4.06 -11.99
CA TYR A 395 -19.71 4.97 -10.85
C TYR A 395 -20.16 6.37 -11.27
N MET A 396 -19.73 6.86 -12.44
CA MET A 396 -20.15 8.17 -12.94
C MET A 396 -21.61 8.19 -13.42
N ILE A 397 -22.13 7.07 -13.92
CA ILE A 397 -23.58 6.93 -14.17
C ILE A 397 -24.37 7.01 -12.86
N MET A 398 -23.85 6.45 -11.75
CA MET A 398 -24.48 6.60 -10.44
C MET A 398 -24.53 8.06 -9.98
N ALA A 399 -23.52 8.87 -10.29
CA ALA A 399 -23.52 10.31 -10.00
C ALA A 399 -24.50 11.11 -10.88
N LEU A 400 -24.92 10.57 -12.03
CA LEU A 400 -25.91 11.21 -12.91
C LEU A 400 -27.29 11.26 -12.25
N ALA A 401 -27.71 10.20 -11.55
CA ALA A 401 -29.02 10.14 -10.89
C ALA A 401 -29.27 11.29 -9.88
N PRO A 402 -28.40 11.56 -8.87
CA PRO A 402 -28.61 12.70 -7.98
C PRO A 402 -28.43 14.04 -8.69
N THR A 403 -27.67 14.10 -9.80
CA THR A 403 -27.57 15.31 -10.61
C THR A 403 -28.87 15.62 -11.36
N LEU A 404 -29.54 14.58 -11.89
CA LEU A 404 -30.87 14.70 -12.49
C LEU A 404 -31.92 15.04 -11.43
N LEU A 405 -31.81 14.48 -10.21
CA LEU A 405 -32.64 14.87 -9.07
C LEU A 405 -32.51 16.38 -8.80
N ALA A 406 -31.31 16.96 -8.85
CA ALA A 406 -31.13 18.40 -8.69
C ALA A 406 -31.93 19.21 -9.72
N LEU A 407 -31.98 18.77 -10.98
CA LEU A 407 -32.80 19.39 -12.02
C LEU A 407 -34.30 19.23 -11.74
N VAL A 408 -34.75 18.03 -11.35
CA VAL A 408 -36.15 17.80 -10.99
C VAL A 408 -36.56 18.70 -9.82
N LEU A 409 -35.74 18.80 -8.78
CA LEU A 409 -35.97 19.67 -7.64
C LEU A 409 -35.98 21.14 -8.06
N TYR A 410 -35.15 21.57 -9.01
CA TYR A 410 -35.21 22.92 -9.59
C TYR A 410 -36.56 23.19 -10.26
N TYR A 411 -37.07 22.27 -11.08
CA TYR A 411 -38.39 22.43 -11.71
C TYR A 411 -39.53 22.41 -10.67
N LEU A 412 -39.50 21.49 -9.70
CA LEU A 412 -40.49 21.44 -8.62
C LEU A 412 -40.48 22.71 -7.78
N ARG A 413 -39.31 23.28 -7.51
CA ARG A 413 -39.17 24.54 -6.78
C ARG A 413 -39.76 25.73 -7.54
N ASN A 414 -39.83 25.65 -8.87
CA ASN A 414 -40.49 26.67 -9.68
C ASN A 414 -42.01 26.59 -9.58
N MET A 415 -42.55 25.41 -9.25
CA MET A 415 -43.98 25.15 -9.12
C MET A 415 -44.49 25.30 -7.68
N ILE A 416 -43.67 24.93 -6.69
CA ILE A 416 -44.03 24.84 -5.28
C ILE A 416 -43.28 25.93 -4.50
N LYS A 417 -44.02 26.74 -3.73
CA LYS A 417 -43.44 27.83 -2.92
C LYS A 417 -43.56 27.62 -1.42
N ASP A 418 -44.51 26.81 -0.98
CA ASP A 418 -44.74 26.52 0.43
C ASP A 418 -43.89 25.32 0.89
N ILE A 419 -43.36 25.40 2.10
CA ILE A 419 -42.41 24.41 2.63
C ILE A 419 -43.08 23.05 2.94
N GLU A 420 -44.37 23.05 3.26
CA GLU A 420 -45.12 21.83 3.58
C GLU A 420 -45.29 20.94 2.34
N THR A 421 -45.71 21.53 1.22
CA THR A 421 -45.80 20.83 -0.07
C THR A 421 -44.42 20.42 -0.59
N MET A 422 -43.36 21.16 -0.27
CA MET A 422 -41.99 20.71 -0.55
C MET A 422 -41.65 19.41 0.18
N PHE A 423 -42.03 19.27 1.46
CA PHE A 423 -41.85 18.02 2.20
C PHE A 423 -42.70 16.88 1.62
N TYR A 424 -43.95 17.13 1.19
CA TYR A 424 -44.76 16.12 0.52
C TYR A 424 -44.15 15.69 -0.82
N ALA A 425 -43.64 16.63 -1.62
CA ALA A 425 -42.97 16.34 -2.88
C ALA A 425 -41.69 15.50 -2.65
N LEU A 426 -40.89 15.83 -1.64
CA LEU A 426 -39.74 15.02 -1.24
C LEU A 426 -40.16 13.63 -0.77
N GLY A 427 -41.21 13.52 0.05
CA GLY A 427 -41.76 12.25 0.49
C GLY A 427 -42.21 11.37 -0.69
N GLY A 428 -42.90 11.96 -1.67
CA GLY A 428 -43.28 11.29 -2.90
C GLY A 428 -42.09 10.82 -3.73
N LEU A 429 -41.06 11.67 -3.89
CA LEU A 429 -39.82 11.31 -4.59
C LEU A 429 -39.05 10.20 -3.88
N ILE A 430 -38.97 10.22 -2.55
CA ILE A 430 -38.33 9.17 -1.75
C ILE A 430 -39.10 7.86 -1.90
N LEU A 431 -40.42 7.87 -1.75
CA LEU A 431 -41.26 6.68 -1.94
C LEU A 431 -41.10 6.11 -3.35
N PHE A 432 -41.14 6.96 -4.38
CA PHE A 432 -40.90 6.55 -5.77
C PHE A 432 -39.50 5.95 -5.96
N SER A 433 -38.47 6.58 -5.39
CA SER A 433 -37.09 6.07 -5.44
C SER A 433 -36.95 4.73 -4.70
N MET A 434 -37.63 4.55 -3.55
CA MET A 434 -37.67 3.29 -2.83
C MET A 434 -38.39 2.21 -3.65
N LEU A 435 -39.50 2.54 -4.31
CA LEU A 435 -40.21 1.63 -5.19
C LEU A 435 -39.30 1.19 -6.36
N ILE A 436 -38.62 2.13 -7.02
CA ILE A 436 -37.64 1.80 -8.05
C ILE A 436 -36.53 0.92 -7.49
N PHE A 437 -35.93 1.29 -6.36
CA PHE A 437 -34.84 0.53 -5.75
C PHE A 437 -35.27 -0.92 -5.47
N PHE A 438 -36.35 -1.13 -4.73
CA PHE A 438 -36.77 -2.47 -4.28
C PHE A 438 -37.43 -3.34 -5.36
N PHE A 439 -38.11 -2.74 -6.35
CA PHE A 439 -38.90 -3.47 -7.36
C PHE A 439 -38.29 -3.47 -8.76
N THR A 440 -37.06 -2.96 -8.93
CA THR A 440 -36.30 -3.07 -10.19
C THR A 440 -34.97 -3.81 -9.96
N PRO A 441 -34.26 -4.23 -11.03
CA PRO A 441 -32.92 -4.80 -10.91
C PRO A 441 -31.88 -3.88 -10.25
N LEU A 442 -32.21 -2.60 -10.00
CA LEU A 442 -31.32 -1.63 -9.40
C LEU A 442 -30.87 -2.03 -7.98
N LYS A 443 -31.72 -2.67 -7.17
CA LYS A 443 -31.30 -3.21 -5.86
C LYS A 443 -30.16 -4.20 -6.03
N THR A 444 -30.31 -5.20 -6.89
CA THR A 444 -29.28 -6.22 -7.12
C THR A 444 -27.97 -5.58 -7.55
N PHE A 445 -28.04 -4.61 -8.48
CA PHE A 445 -26.88 -3.89 -8.98
C PHE A 445 -26.15 -3.08 -7.89
N ILE A 446 -26.88 -2.25 -7.13
CA ILE A 446 -26.31 -1.44 -6.05
C ILE A 446 -25.80 -2.35 -4.91
N SER A 447 -26.55 -3.40 -4.57
CA SER A 447 -26.12 -4.40 -3.58
C SER A 447 -24.80 -5.04 -3.98
N GLN A 448 -24.62 -5.48 -5.24
CA GLN A 448 -23.36 -6.07 -5.70
C GLN A 448 -22.18 -5.08 -5.58
N GLY A 449 -22.38 -3.83 -6.01
CA GLY A 449 -21.35 -2.78 -5.91
C GLY A 449 -20.98 -2.43 -4.46
N ALA A 450 -21.97 -2.28 -3.58
CA ALA A 450 -21.75 -2.00 -2.16
C ALA A 450 -21.07 -3.17 -1.44
N MET A 451 -21.50 -4.41 -1.74
CA MET A 451 -20.95 -5.62 -1.14
C MET A 451 -19.50 -5.85 -1.54
N SER A 452 -19.12 -5.59 -2.80
CA SER A 452 -17.72 -5.68 -3.26
C SER A 452 -16.76 -4.80 -2.45
N GLY A 453 -17.21 -3.66 -1.93
CA GLY A 453 -16.40 -2.78 -1.08
C GLY A 453 -16.39 -3.20 0.40
N LEU A 454 -17.57 -3.55 0.93
CA LEU A 454 -17.83 -3.67 2.37
C LEU A 454 -17.60 -5.06 2.96
N THR A 455 -17.77 -6.14 2.20
CA THR A 455 -17.48 -7.47 2.74
C THR A 455 -15.97 -7.68 2.84
N THR A 456 -15.46 -8.05 4.01
CA THR A 456 -14.24 -8.89 4.06
C THR A 456 -14.54 -10.07 3.16
N ALA A 457 -13.68 -10.36 2.19
CA ALA A 457 -14.01 -11.29 1.12
C ALA A 457 -14.61 -12.56 1.74
N THR A 458 -15.88 -12.85 1.44
CA THR A 458 -16.28 -14.26 1.43
C THR A 458 -15.31 -14.87 0.44
N PHE A 459 -14.40 -15.70 0.93
CA PHE A 459 -13.38 -16.26 0.08
C PHE A 459 -14.08 -17.14 -0.95
N ASP A 460 -14.26 -16.60 -2.15
CA ASP A 460 -14.91 -17.26 -3.29
C ASP A 460 -13.93 -18.25 -3.96
N THR A 461 -12.65 -18.08 -3.68
CA THR A 461 -11.53 -18.82 -4.24
C THR A 461 -10.54 -19.15 -3.14
N ALA A 462 -9.89 -20.32 -3.23
CA ALA A 462 -8.90 -20.76 -2.26
C ALA A 462 -7.72 -19.77 -2.14
N LEU A 463 -7.28 -19.19 -3.26
CA LEU A 463 -6.21 -18.18 -3.28
C LEU A 463 -6.51 -16.95 -2.42
N LYS A 464 -7.75 -16.45 -2.40
CA LYS A 464 -8.07 -15.28 -1.56
C LYS A 464 -7.92 -15.58 -0.07
N ARG A 465 -8.02 -16.84 0.39
CA ARG A 465 -7.78 -17.24 1.79
C ARG A 465 -6.31 -17.14 2.20
N THR A 466 -5.39 -17.16 1.24
CA THR A 466 -3.95 -17.19 1.50
C THR A 466 -3.29 -15.82 1.36
N ILE A 467 -3.99 -14.80 0.87
CA ILE A 467 -3.48 -13.44 0.71
C ILE A 467 -3.70 -12.65 2.01
N ALA A 468 -2.60 -12.41 2.74
CA ALA A 468 -2.62 -11.73 4.05
C ALA A 468 -3.31 -10.35 4.03
N GLU A 469 -3.21 -9.60 2.93
CA GLU A 469 -3.78 -8.25 2.80
C GLU A 469 -5.31 -8.19 2.75
N GLN A 470 -5.97 -9.32 2.48
CA GLN A 470 -7.44 -9.42 2.47
C GLN A 470 -8.01 -9.66 3.88
N GLY A 471 -7.15 -9.75 4.90
CA GLY A 471 -7.52 -9.95 6.29
C GLY A 471 -8.24 -8.77 6.95
N ALA A 472 -8.87 -9.05 8.09
CA ALA A 472 -9.55 -8.03 8.89
C ALA A 472 -8.55 -7.10 9.59
N SER A 473 -8.91 -5.82 9.75
CA SER A 473 -8.12 -4.88 10.54
C SER A 473 -8.16 -5.25 12.02
N GLY A 474 -7.01 -5.14 12.70
CA GLY A 474 -6.91 -5.28 14.15
C GLY A 474 -7.76 -4.27 14.94
N ALA A 475 -7.71 -4.38 16.28
CA ALA A 475 -8.42 -3.48 17.18
C ALA A 475 -7.65 -2.17 17.50
N LEU A 476 -6.32 -2.19 17.31
CA LEU A 476 -5.40 -1.08 17.54
C LEU A 476 -4.76 -0.64 16.22
N PHE A 477 -4.60 0.68 16.06
CA PHE A 477 -4.10 1.30 14.83
C PHE A 477 -2.84 2.15 15.04
N GLN A 478 -2.34 2.26 16.26
CA GLN A 478 -1.18 3.10 16.61
C GLN A 478 0.05 2.76 15.74
N GLY A 479 0.42 1.49 15.58
CA GLY A 479 1.58 1.11 14.77
C GLY A 479 1.50 1.54 13.30
N GLN A 480 0.29 1.73 12.76
CA GLN A 480 0.08 2.18 11.37
C GLN A 480 -0.14 3.69 11.27
N LEU A 481 -0.81 4.30 12.25
CA LEU A 481 -1.26 5.69 12.19
C LEU A 481 -0.45 6.65 13.06
N GLY A 482 0.40 6.15 13.97
CA GLY A 482 1.22 6.92 14.89
C GLY A 482 0.39 7.62 15.97
N PHE A 483 0.84 8.82 16.39
CA PHE A 483 0.27 9.54 17.53
C PHE A 483 -1.24 9.80 17.39
N MET A 484 -1.76 10.05 16.19
CA MET A 484 -3.19 10.27 15.97
C MET A 484 -4.08 9.06 16.33
N ALA A 485 -3.50 7.87 16.49
CA ALA A 485 -4.19 6.67 16.95
C ALA A 485 -3.68 6.18 18.31
N ALA A 486 -2.95 7.02 19.05
CA ALA A 486 -2.36 6.65 20.32
C ALA A 486 -3.40 6.26 21.38
N THR A 487 -3.05 5.33 22.24
CA THR A 487 -3.86 4.93 23.40
C THR A 487 -3.79 5.99 24.52
N PRO A 488 -4.74 6.01 25.48
CA PRO A 488 -4.64 6.90 26.64
C PRO A 488 -3.31 6.75 27.41
N GLN A 489 -2.75 5.53 27.43
CA GLN A 489 -1.48 5.24 28.05
C GLN A 489 -0.33 5.93 27.31
N GLU A 490 -0.20 5.73 26.01
CA GLU A 490 0.86 6.38 25.22
C GLU A 490 0.78 7.91 25.26
N VAL A 491 -0.42 8.48 25.23
CA VAL A 491 -0.60 9.93 25.36
C VAL A 491 -0.10 10.40 26.73
N ALA A 492 -0.41 9.68 27.82
CA ALA A 492 0.10 10.00 29.15
C ALA A 492 1.64 9.90 29.21
N GLU A 493 2.20 8.81 28.70
CA GLU A 493 3.65 8.55 28.68
C GLU A 493 4.42 9.59 27.87
N THR A 494 3.82 10.11 26.79
CA THR A 494 4.40 11.17 25.95
C THR A 494 4.63 12.46 26.72
N PHE A 495 3.70 12.86 27.59
CA PHE A 495 3.81 14.09 28.38
C PHE A 495 4.43 13.87 29.77
N LEU A 496 4.29 12.65 30.31
CA LEU A 496 4.73 12.26 31.65
C LEU A 496 5.47 10.92 31.56
N PRO A 497 6.76 10.91 31.23
CA PRO A 497 7.53 9.67 31.12
C PRO A 497 7.49 8.85 32.42
N PRO A 498 7.13 7.55 32.37
CA PRO A 498 7.02 6.70 33.56
C PRO A 498 8.29 6.64 34.41
N SER A 499 9.46 6.73 33.75
CA SER A 499 10.77 6.72 34.40
C SER A 499 10.99 7.89 35.37
N ILE A 500 10.25 8.99 35.20
CA ILE A 500 10.35 10.21 36.02
C ILE A 500 9.07 10.42 36.83
N PHE A 501 7.89 10.07 36.28
CA PHE A 501 6.59 10.48 36.80
C PHE A 501 5.62 9.32 37.09
N GLY A 502 6.09 8.07 37.24
CA GLY A 502 5.28 6.84 37.31
C GLY A 502 3.86 6.96 37.91
N ASP A 503 3.70 7.40 39.16
CA ASP A 503 2.38 7.54 39.80
C ASP A 503 1.48 8.60 39.12
N LEU A 504 2.06 9.72 38.70
CA LEU A 504 1.36 10.78 37.97
C LEU A 504 1.01 10.33 36.54
N THR A 505 1.87 9.53 35.90
CA THR A 505 1.59 8.91 34.60
C THR A 505 0.39 7.98 34.71
N ASN A 506 0.32 7.12 35.72
CA ASN A 506 -0.83 6.23 35.95
C ASN A 506 -2.13 7.02 36.19
N LEU A 507 -2.06 8.11 36.98
CA LEU A 507 -3.19 9.01 37.19
C LEU A 507 -3.64 9.66 35.87
N ALA A 508 -2.70 10.16 35.07
CA ALA A 508 -2.97 10.77 33.77
C ALA A 508 -3.59 9.76 32.79
N THR A 509 -3.07 8.53 32.71
CA THR A 509 -3.65 7.43 31.92
C THR A 509 -5.09 7.17 32.32
N SER A 510 -5.38 7.12 33.63
CA SER A 510 -6.76 6.93 34.12
C SER A 510 -7.68 8.08 33.75
N LEU A 511 -7.21 9.33 33.88
CA LEU A 511 -7.99 10.53 33.54
C LEU A 511 -8.25 10.61 32.03
N LEU A 512 -7.23 10.40 31.20
CA LEU A 512 -7.36 10.34 29.74
C LEU A 512 -8.27 9.19 29.32
N GLY A 513 -8.17 8.03 29.96
CA GLY A 513 -9.08 6.91 29.75
C GLY A 513 -10.54 7.30 30.00
N LYS A 514 -10.83 8.05 31.07
CA LYS A 514 -12.20 8.56 31.35
C LYS A 514 -12.69 9.59 30.34
N ILE A 515 -11.79 10.34 29.70
CA ILE A 515 -12.13 11.30 28.64
C ILE A 515 -12.34 10.58 27.29
N PHE A 516 -11.47 9.61 26.96
CA PHE A 516 -11.47 8.92 25.68
C PHE A 516 -12.57 7.88 25.58
N ALA A 517 -12.86 7.16 26.68
CA ALA A 517 -13.85 6.08 26.73
C ALA A 517 -15.24 6.49 26.20
N PRO A 518 -15.89 7.58 26.68
CA PRO A 518 -17.23 7.94 26.19
C PRO A 518 -17.23 8.26 24.69
N LEU A 519 -16.19 8.93 24.19
CA LEU A 519 -16.05 9.25 22.76
C LEU A 519 -15.75 7.99 21.93
N SER A 520 -14.98 7.05 22.48
CA SER A 520 -14.67 5.78 21.81
C SER A 520 -15.90 4.86 21.74
N VAL A 521 -16.68 4.79 22.82
CA VAL A 521 -17.97 4.09 22.86
C VAL A 521 -18.95 4.71 21.86
N PHE A 522 -18.99 6.05 21.77
CA PHE A 522 -19.81 6.73 20.77
C PHE A 522 -19.42 6.37 19.34
N ALA A 523 -18.12 6.42 18.99
CA ALA A 523 -17.64 6.03 17.66
C ALA A 523 -17.99 4.57 17.34
N ASN A 524 -17.70 3.64 18.25
CA ASN A 524 -18.02 2.22 18.06
C ASN A 524 -19.52 2.00 17.89
N THR A 525 -20.35 2.68 18.68
CA THR A 525 -21.81 2.59 18.57
C THR A 525 -22.31 3.17 17.24
N LEU A 526 -21.76 4.30 16.79
CA LEU A 526 -22.07 4.89 15.49
C LEU A 526 -21.77 3.90 14.37
N PHE A 527 -20.60 3.28 14.35
CA PHE A 527 -20.25 2.28 13.34
C PHE A 527 -21.12 1.03 13.45
N SER A 528 -21.40 0.51 14.66
CA SER A 528 -22.32 -0.63 14.84
C SER A 528 -23.70 -0.36 14.27
N ILE A 529 -24.24 0.86 14.44
CA ILE A 529 -25.53 1.26 13.85
C ILE A 529 -25.42 1.32 12.32
N ILE A 530 -24.36 1.94 11.78
CA ILE A 530 -24.15 2.01 10.33
C ILE A 530 -24.08 0.59 9.74
N PHE A 531 -23.35 -0.33 10.38
CA PHE A 531 -23.27 -1.72 9.95
C PHE A 531 -24.61 -2.46 10.07
N ALA A 532 -25.39 -2.21 11.12
CA ALA A 532 -26.74 -2.76 11.22
C ALA A 532 -27.63 -2.30 10.05
N VAL A 533 -27.54 -1.02 9.66
CA VAL A 533 -28.27 -0.47 8.51
C VAL A 533 -27.78 -1.08 7.20
N VAL A 534 -26.46 -1.17 6.98
CA VAL A 534 -25.86 -1.81 5.80
C VAL A 534 -26.31 -3.27 5.70
N ASN A 535 -26.26 -4.02 6.80
CA ASN A 535 -26.72 -5.40 6.87
C ASN A 535 -28.21 -5.53 6.55
N ALA A 536 -29.05 -4.63 7.06
CA ALA A 536 -30.49 -4.63 6.78
C ALA A 536 -30.81 -4.28 5.32
N LEU A 537 -30.09 -3.33 4.73
CA LEU A 537 -30.32 -2.88 3.35
C LEU A 537 -29.83 -3.88 2.31
N PHE A 538 -28.66 -4.49 2.55
CA PHE A 538 -27.95 -5.28 1.56
C PHE A 538 -27.88 -6.78 1.89
N ASN A 539 -28.42 -7.23 3.03
CA ASN A 539 -28.28 -8.59 3.54
C ASN A 539 -26.81 -9.01 3.64
N ALA A 540 -25.97 -8.12 4.17
CA ALA A 540 -24.53 -8.20 4.02
C ALA A 540 -23.83 -9.18 4.97
N GLY A 541 -24.44 -9.49 6.12
CA GLY A 541 -23.87 -10.42 7.11
C GLY A 541 -22.54 -9.97 7.73
N ILE A 542 -22.21 -8.68 7.68
CA ILE A 542 -20.94 -8.13 8.14
C ILE A 542 -20.96 -7.99 9.67
N ALA A 543 -20.00 -8.62 10.35
CA ALA A 543 -19.76 -8.40 11.78
C ALA A 543 -18.78 -7.23 11.96
N TYR A 544 -19.11 -6.31 12.88
CA TYR A 544 -18.21 -5.24 13.30
C TYR A 544 -17.66 -5.52 14.68
N ASP A 545 -16.35 -5.72 14.75
CA ASP A 545 -15.62 -5.84 16.00
C ASP A 545 -15.27 -4.45 16.54
N ALA A 546 -15.68 -4.18 17.78
CA ALA A 546 -15.42 -2.91 18.44
C ALA A 546 -13.91 -2.65 18.55
N LYS A 547 -13.50 -1.43 18.22
CA LYS A 547 -12.10 -1.00 18.28
C LYS A 547 -11.74 -0.49 19.67
N GLU A 548 -10.47 -0.61 20.04
CA GLU A 548 -9.99 -0.20 21.36
C GLU A 548 -10.01 1.32 21.55
N THR A 549 -10.06 1.74 22.83
CA THR A 549 -10.09 3.15 23.21
C THR A 549 -8.81 3.84 22.75
N SER A 550 -8.94 4.82 21.86
CA SER A 550 -7.80 5.46 21.20
C SER A 550 -8.12 6.90 20.76
N LEU A 551 -7.07 7.68 20.51
CA LEU A 551 -7.18 9.04 19.99
C LEU A 551 -7.84 9.08 18.60
N LEU A 552 -7.71 8.01 17.80
CA LEU A 552 -8.38 7.88 16.51
C LEU A 552 -9.89 7.93 16.67
N LEU A 553 -10.45 7.12 17.59
CA LEU A 553 -11.89 7.11 17.85
C LEU A 553 -12.38 8.45 18.42
N VAL A 554 -11.56 9.12 19.24
CA VAL A 554 -11.83 10.49 19.70
C VAL A 554 -11.93 11.46 18.52
N ILE A 555 -10.96 11.43 17.58
CA ILE A 555 -10.96 12.28 16.38
C ILE A 555 -12.18 11.98 15.50
N ILE A 556 -12.55 10.71 15.31
CA ILE A 556 -13.74 10.32 14.55
C ILE A 556 -15.01 10.92 15.18
N SER A 557 -15.16 10.76 16.50
CA SER A 557 -16.30 11.30 17.24
C SER A 557 -16.37 12.83 17.17
N LEU A 558 -15.25 13.52 17.38
CA LEU A 558 -15.21 14.97 17.28
C LEU A 558 -15.46 15.47 15.85
N SER A 559 -14.98 14.74 14.84
CA SER A 559 -15.25 15.07 13.42
C SER A 559 -16.74 14.93 13.11
N PHE A 560 -17.39 13.87 13.61
CA PHE A 560 -18.83 13.68 13.46
C PHE A 560 -19.62 14.82 14.11
N LEU A 561 -19.30 15.16 15.37
CA LEU A 561 -19.94 16.26 16.09
C LEU A 561 -19.69 17.63 15.41
N GLY A 562 -18.47 17.85 14.91
CA GLY A 562 -18.11 19.05 14.15
C GLY A 562 -18.94 19.19 12.86
N ILE A 563 -19.11 18.08 12.13
CA ILE A 563 -19.96 18.04 10.92
C ILE A 563 -21.43 18.33 11.27
N LEU A 564 -21.96 17.76 12.37
CA LEU A 564 -23.32 18.07 12.82
C LEU A 564 -23.49 19.53 13.20
N TYR A 565 -22.49 20.13 13.86
CA TYR A 565 -22.50 21.56 14.16
C TYR A 565 -22.43 22.40 12.88
N SER A 566 -21.62 22.00 11.91
CA SER A 566 -21.55 22.63 10.58
C SER A 566 -22.89 22.56 9.84
N ALA A 567 -23.57 21.41 9.92
CA ALA A 567 -24.91 21.21 9.37
C ALA A 567 -25.92 22.13 10.05
N TYR A 568 -25.90 22.24 11.38
CA TYR A 568 -26.74 23.16 12.14
C TYR A 568 -26.52 24.62 11.71
N ARG A 569 -25.26 25.06 11.57
CA ARG A 569 -24.93 26.40 11.09
C ARG A 569 -25.44 26.64 9.67
N SER A 570 -25.33 25.64 8.80
CA SER A 570 -25.85 25.69 7.43
C SER A 570 -27.37 25.77 7.40
N ILE A 571 -28.09 25.04 8.25
CA ILE A 571 -29.56 25.05 8.27
C ILE A 571 -30.09 26.36 8.86
N LYS A 572 -29.48 26.84 9.95
CA LYS A 572 -29.92 28.06 10.64
C LYS A 572 -29.47 29.35 9.94
N GLY A 573 -28.31 29.33 9.30
CA GLY A 573 -27.76 30.44 8.54
C GLY A 573 -28.16 30.39 7.06
N ASN A 574 -28.02 31.51 6.36
CA ASN A 574 -28.09 31.54 4.89
C ASN A 574 -26.78 31.09 4.22
N GLU A 575 -25.78 30.64 4.98
CA GLU A 575 -24.52 30.13 4.44
C GLU A 575 -24.66 28.67 4.01
N LEU A 576 -24.16 28.35 2.82
CA LEU A 576 -24.13 27.00 2.27
C LEU A 576 -22.78 26.37 2.64
N THR A 577 -22.73 25.52 3.66
CA THR A 577 -21.48 24.83 4.04
C THR A 577 -21.32 23.49 3.31
N LEU A 578 -20.07 23.04 3.14
CA LEU A 578 -19.73 21.76 2.49
C LEU A 578 -19.78 20.55 3.43
N PHE A 579 -20.52 20.63 4.54
CA PHE A 579 -20.52 19.60 5.59
C PHE A 579 -20.88 18.20 5.07
N ALA A 580 -21.82 18.11 4.13
CA ALA A 580 -22.24 16.85 3.53
C ALA A 580 -21.12 16.22 2.68
N LEU A 581 -20.29 17.04 2.02
CA LEU A 581 -19.12 16.55 1.26
C LEU A 581 -18.07 16.00 2.21
N TYR A 582 -17.76 16.71 3.29
CA TYR A 582 -16.81 16.22 4.31
C TYR A 582 -17.29 14.91 4.95
N ALA A 583 -18.58 14.79 5.26
CA ALA A 583 -19.16 13.55 5.77
C ALA A 583 -19.02 12.39 4.77
N ALA A 584 -19.32 12.64 3.49
CA ALA A 584 -19.25 11.65 2.42
C ALA A 584 -17.82 11.20 2.10
N VAL A 585 -16.82 12.05 2.35
CA VAL A 585 -15.39 11.72 2.18
C VAL A 585 -14.83 10.99 3.40
N LEU A 586 -15.28 11.33 4.62
CA LEU A 586 -14.69 10.80 5.85
C LEU A 586 -15.23 9.41 6.23
N PHE A 587 -16.55 9.24 6.30
CA PHE A 587 -17.14 8.07 6.95
C PHE A 587 -17.18 6.81 6.09
N PRO A 588 -17.54 6.86 4.79
CA PRO A 588 -17.55 5.66 3.96
C PRO A 588 -16.17 4.99 3.83
N PRO A 589 -15.06 5.70 3.55
CA PRO A 589 -13.73 5.09 3.54
C PRO A 589 -13.31 4.55 4.90
N ALA A 590 -13.69 5.22 6.00
CA ALA A 590 -13.40 4.70 7.33
C ALA A 590 -14.16 3.43 7.67
N LEU A 591 -15.40 3.29 7.19
CA LEU A 591 -16.16 2.04 7.33
C LEU A 591 -15.38 0.85 6.76
N VAL A 592 -14.74 1.04 5.59
CA VAL A 592 -13.91 0.02 4.95
C VAL A 592 -12.55 -0.15 5.66
N GLY A 593 -11.86 0.96 5.98
CA GLY A 593 -10.53 0.92 6.60
C GLY A 593 -10.47 0.41 8.04
N LEU A 594 -11.60 0.47 8.76
CA LEU A 594 -11.74 -0.15 10.08
C LEU A 594 -12.04 -1.66 10.00
N LEU A 595 -12.49 -2.16 8.84
CA LEU A 595 -12.73 -3.58 8.61
C LEU A 595 -11.56 -4.28 7.92
N LYS A 596 -10.91 -3.64 6.95
CA LYS A 596 -9.86 -4.24 6.11
C LYS A 596 -8.53 -3.51 6.29
N ALA A 597 -7.49 -4.27 6.65
CA ALA A 597 -6.17 -3.71 6.94
C ALA A 597 -5.60 -2.91 5.74
N LYS A 598 -5.83 -3.40 4.52
CA LYS A 598 -5.43 -2.75 3.26
C LYS A 598 -5.95 -1.31 3.11
N TYR A 599 -7.09 -0.97 3.71
CA TYR A 599 -7.74 0.33 3.56
C TYR A 599 -7.53 1.28 4.75
N THR A 600 -6.77 0.86 5.77
CA THR A 600 -6.48 1.72 6.94
C THR A 600 -5.75 3.01 6.55
N ILE A 601 -4.97 3.00 5.48
CA ILE A 601 -4.31 4.20 4.95
C ILE A 601 -5.29 5.33 4.58
N TYR A 602 -6.51 5.02 4.13
CA TYR A 602 -7.54 6.04 3.85
C TYR A 602 -8.09 6.68 5.12
N VAL A 603 -8.21 5.90 6.20
CA VAL A 603 -8.54 6.41 7.54
C VAL A 603 -7.47 7.41 7.97
N GLY A 604 -6.20 7.01 7.86
CA GLY A 604 -5.06 7.87 8.17
C GLY A 604 -5.08 9.17 7.38
N PHE A 605 -5.25 9.10 6.05
CA PHE A 605 -5.19 10.27 5.17
C PHE A 605 -6.33 11.26 5.46
N PHE A 606 -7.58 10.79 5.46
CA PHE A 606 -8.73 11.69 5.60
C PHE A 606 -8.94 12.17 7.04
N PHE A 607 -8.79 11.31 8.05
CA PHE A 607 -8.97 11.75 9.45
C PHE A 607 -7.80 12.56 9.98
N ALA A 608 -6.58 12.41 9.45
CA ALA A 608 -5.52 13.37 9.71
C ALA A 608 -5.91 14.76 9.20
N GLY A 609 -6.44 14.86 7.97
CA GLY A 609 -7.00 16.10 7.44
C GLY A 609 -8.16 16.66 8.29
N ALA A 610 -9.05 15.79 8.78
CA ALA A 610 -10.20 16.16 9.60
C ALA A 610 -9.85 16.76 10.97
N ILE A 611 -8.63 16.56 11.47
CA ILE A 611 -8.16 17.28 12.67
C ILE A 611 -8.25 18.80 12.46
N GLY A 612 -7.93 19.29 11.26
CA GLY A 612 -8.10 20.70 10.90
C GLY A 612 -9.56 21.15 10.95
N LEU A 613 -10.48 20.30 10.47
CA LEU A 613 -11.93 20.52 10.59
C LEU A 613 -12.36 20.59 12.05
N VAL A 614 -11.88 19.66 12.90
CA VAL A 614 -12.21 19.63 14.33
C VAL A 614 -11.79 20.94 15.01
N PHE A 615 -10.55 21.39 14.80
CA PHE A 615 -10.09 22.66 15.37
C PHE A 615 -10.89 23.87 14.86
N ALA A 616 -11.23 23.89 13.57
CA ALA A 616 -12.03 24.97 13.00
C ALA A 616 -13.45 25.01 13.55
N GLU A 617 -14.13 23.87 13.68
CA GLU A 617 -15.49 23.82 14.25
C GLU A 617 -15.49 24.12 15.77
N LEU A 618 -14.46 23.70 16.50
CA LEU A 618 -14.26 24.11 17.90
C LEU A 618 -14.07 25.63 18.02
N PHE A 619 -13.28 26.22 17.12
CA PHE A 619 -13.11 27.68 17.06
C PHE A 619 -14.43 28.40 16.78
N PHE A 620 -15.21 27.94 15.81
CA PHE A 620 -16.51 28.54 15.48
C PHE A 620 -17.52 28.41 16.63
N ALA A 621 -17.61 27.23 17.25
CA ALA A 621 -18.48 27.00 18.40
C ALA A 621 -18.08 27.86 19.61
N GLY A 622 -16.79 27.91 19.94
CA GLY A 622 -16.27 28.73 21.03
C GLY A 622 -16.47 30.23 20.77
N SER A 623 -16.25 30.69 19.55
CA SER A 623 -16.51 32.09 19.16
C SER A 623 -17.99 32.46 19.26
N ALA A 624 -18.89 31.55 18.90
CA ALA A 624 -20.33 31.74 19.08
C ALA A 624 -20.74 31.82 20.56
N LEU A 625 -20.09 31.04 21.44
CA LEU A 625 -20.29 31.12 22.89
C LEU A 625 -19.77 32.45 23.46
N ILE A 626 -18.56 32.87 23.10
CA ILE A 626 -17.97 34.15 23.51
C ILE A 626 -18.91 35.31 23.13
N LYS A 627 -19.44 35.32 21.90
CA LYS A 627 -20.41 36.33 21.45
C LYS A 627 -21.68 36.35 22.31
N ARG A 628 -22.16 35.21 22.78
CA ARG A 628 -23.34 35.13 23.66
C ARG A 628 -23.05 35.66 25.07
N PHE A 629 -21.87 35.42 25.62
CA PHE A 629 -21.51 35.87 26.96
C PHE A 629 -21.12 37.36 27.04
N TYR A 630 -20.54 37.92 25.98
CA TYR A 630 -20.00 39.29 25.95
C TYR A 630 -20.70 40.24 24.96
N ALA A 631 -22.00 40.02 24.72
CA ALA A 631 -22.78 40.59 23.62
C ALA A 631 -22.68 42.12 23.41
N GLU A 632 -22.31 42.91 24.43
CA GLU A 632 -22.23 44.38 24.37
C GLU A 632 -20.79 44.95 24.26
N LYS A 633 -19.75 44.11 24.23
CA LYS A 633 -18.34 44.56 24.21
C LYS A 633 -17.57 43.97 23.03
N GLU A 634 -17.64 44.64 21.87
CA GLU A 634 -17.02 44.19 20.61
C GLU A 634 -15.51 43.93 20.75
N GLU A 635 -14.78 44.83 21.43
CA GLU A 635 -13.35 44.67 21.68
C GLU A 635 -13.04 43.41 22.52
N THR A 636 -13.87 43.13 23.52
CA THR A 636 -13.76 41.94 24.37
C THR A 636 -14.01 40.66 23.57
N ILE A 637 -15.03 40.65 22.72
CA ILE A 637 -15.32 39.52 21.82
C ILE A 637 -14.12 39.24 20.91
N LYS A 638 -13.55 40.28 20.29
CA LYS A 638 -12.39 40.17 19.41
C LYS A 638 -11.18 39.63 20.16
N LYS A 639 -10.89 40.15 21.36
CA LYS A 639 -9.78 39.70 22.21
C LYS A 639 -9.88 38.22 22.55
N TYR A 640 -11.01 37.75 23.07
CA TYR A 640 -11.16 36.34 23.47
C TYR A 640 -11.22 35.39 22.27
N SER A 641 -11.85 35.80 21.16
CA SER A 641 -11.88 34.97 19.94
C SER A 641 -10.47 34.81 19.35
N THR A 642 -9.68 35.89 19.33
CA THR A 642 -8.26 35.87 18.93
C THR A 642 -7.45 34.94 19.84
N GLY A 643 -7.67 35.03 21.16
CA GLY A 643 -7.01 34.14 22.13
C GLY A 643 -7.38 32.67 21.94
N LEU A 644 -8.65 32.36 21.71
CA LEU A 644 -9.12 31.00 21.42
C LEU A 644 -8.49 30.45 20.13
N PHE A 645 -8.46 31.25 19.07
CA PHE A 645 -7.80 30.87 17.82
C PHE A 645 -6.33 30.55 18.04
N ALA A 646 -5.60 31.44 18.72
CA ALA A 646 -4.17 31.25 18.98
C ALA A 646 -3.92 29.99 19.81
N PHE A 647 -4.74 29.73 20.83
CA PHE A 647 -4.67 28.50 21.63
C PHE A 647 -4.86 27.25 20.77
N LEU A 648 -5.93 27.19 19.98
CA LEU A 648 -6.23 26.03 19.12
C LEU A 648 -5.17 25.83 18.04
N PHE A 649 -4.65 26.92 17.47
CA PHE A 649 -3.59 26.86 16.47
C PHE A 649 -2.28 26.35 17.07
N LEU A 650 -1.86 26.86 18.23
CA LEU A 650 -0.68 26.37 18.95
C LEU A 650 -0.84 24.91 19.37
N PHE A 651 -2.03 24.51 19.82
CA PHE A 651 -2.32 23.12 20.16
C PHE A 651 -2.27 22.21 18.93
N GLY A 652 -2.78 22.66 17.77
CA GLY A 652 -2.66 21.93 16.51
C GLY A 652 -1.22 21.83 16.00
N LEU A 653 -0.39 22.86 16.20
CA LEU A 653 1.04 22.79 15.93
C LEU A 653 1.75 21.79 16.85
N LEU A 654 1.42 21.79 18.15
CA LEU A 654 1.91 20.78 19.09
C LEU A 654 1.50 19.38 18.65
N PHE A 655 0.24 19.18 18.25
CA PHE A 655 -0.23 17.89 17.74
C PHE A 655 0.57 17.44 16.51
N SER A 656 0.81 18.36 15.56
CA SER A 656 1.61 18.08 14.37
C SER A 656 3.05 17.70 14.72
N TYR A 657 3.63 18.38 15.71
CA TYR A 657 4.95 18.05 16.25
C TYR A 657 4.96 16.66 16.91
N LEU A 658 3.98 16.33 17.73
CA LEU A 658 3.87 15.03 18.39
C LEU A 658 3.69 13.90 17.38
N GLN A 659 2.93 14.10 16.30
CA GLN A 659 2.85 13.15 15.20
C GLN A 659 4.20 12.98 14.50
N PHE A 660 4.92 14.08 14.25
CA PHE A 660 6.24 14.06 13.62
C PHE A 660 7.30 13.33 14.46
N THR A 661 7.28 13.49 15.78
CA THR A 661 8.24 12.88 16.71
C THR A 661 7.78 11.57 17.32
N HIS A 662 6.59 11.05 16.96
CA HIS A 662 6.06 9.83 17.56
C HIS A 662 7.00 8.64 17.29
N GLU A 663 7.43 7.99 18.37
CA GLU A 663 8.43 6.91 18.35
C GLU A 663 9.67 7.23 17.52
N ASP A 664 10.01 8.51 17.38
CA ASP A 664 11.07 9.04 16.52
C ASP A 664 11.07 8.50 15.07
N PHE A 665 9.94 8.03 14.53
CA PHE A 665 9.93 7.40 13.21
C PHE A 665 10.19 8.43 12.09
N SER A 666 9.24 9.35 11.88
CA SER A 666 9.33 10.37 10.83
C SER A 666 10.48 11.36 11.07
N SER A 667 10.71 11.75 12.34
CA SER A 667 11.78 12.67 12.71
C SER A 667 13.16 12.09 12.42
N SER A 668 13.41 10.82 12.72
CA SER A 668 14.70 10.17 12.45
C SER A 668 14.99 10.03 10.96
N ILE A 669 13.98 9.67 10.16
CA ILE A 669 14.15 9.54 8.72
C ILE A 669 14.44 10.92 8.10
N LEU A 670 13.67 11.95 8.46
CA LEU A 670 13.86 13.29 7.92
C LEU A 670 15.22 13.88 8.33
N TYR A 671 15.60 13.75 9.61
CA TYR A 671 16.88 14.24 10.12
C TYR A 671 18.08 13.56 9.43
N ASN A 672 17.97 12.29 9.04
CA ASN A 672 19.03 11.57 8.34
C ASN A 672 18.86 11.56 6.80
N SER A 673 17.87 12.28 6.26
CA SER A 673 17.56 12.26 4.82
C SER A 673 18.71 12.79 3.95
N TYR A 674 19.42 13.84 4.42
CA TYR A 674 20.54 14.45 3.72
C TYR A 674 21.85 13.65 3.80
N LYS A 675 21.94 12.65 4.69
CA LYS A 675 23.13 11.82 4.80
C LYS A 675 23.29 10.99 3.53
N LEU A 676 24.43 11.17 2.86
CA LEU A 676 24.79 10.47 1.63
C LEU A 676 24.87 8.96 1.90
N ARG A 677 24.44 8.13 0.95
CA ARG A 677 24.62 6.68 1.04
C ARG A 677 25.77 6.22 0.15
N PHE A 678 26.35 5.07 0.47
CA PHE A 678 27.38 4.45 -0.36
C PHE A 678 26.93 4.32 -1.82
N GLN A 679 25.71 3.84 -2.05
CA GLN A 679 25.15 3.64 -3.39
C GLN A 679 24.97 4.91 -4.23
N ASP A 680 24.86 6.08 -3.57
CA ASP A 680 24.65 7.36 -4.23
C ASP A 680 25.98 7.96 -4.71
N ASN A 681 27.06 7.76 -3.93
CA ASN A 681 28.41 8.23 -4.26
C ASN A 681 29.47 7.38 -3.55
N PRO A 682 29.89 6.23 -4.14
CA PRO A 682 30.86 5.33 -3.53
C PRO A 682 32.20 6.01 -3.20
N ALA A 683 32.65 6.91 -4.08
CA ALA A 683 33.94 7.61 -3.94
C ALA A 683 34.04 8.40 -2.62
N ALA A 684 32.93 8.94 -2.13
CA ALA A 684 32.88 9.72 -0.89
C ALA A 684 33.19 8.90 0.38
N PHE A 685 33.12 7.57 0.31
CA PHE A 685 33.21 6.69 1.48
C PHE A 685 34.58 6.03 1.68
N LYS A 686 35.56 6.27 0.80
CA LYS A 686 36.90 5.65 0.87
C LYS A 686 37.55 5.78 2.25
N GLU A 687 37.59 6.99 2.80
CA GLU A 687 38.22 7.27 4.09
C GLU A 687 37.48 6.56 5.23
N LYS A 688 36.16 6.69 5.27
CA LYS A 688 35.31 6.08 6.30
C LYS A 688 35.42 4.55 6.29
N LEU A 689 35.35 3.92 5.12
CA LEU A 689 35.49 2.47 4.99
C LEU A 689 36.90 1.99 5.38
N THR A 690 37.95 2.75 5.05
CA THR A 690 39.32 2.45 5.50
C THR A 690 39.42 2.45 7.01
N GLN A 691 38.84 3.44 7.68
CA GLN A 691 38.81 3.52 9.14
C GLN A 691 38.05 2.32 9.75
N VAL A 692 36.87 1.98 9.21
CA VAL A 692 36.08 0.83 9.67
C VAL A 692 36.83 -0.48 9.47
N CYS A 693 37.41 -0.72 8.29
CA CYS A 693 38.21 -1.92 8.01
C CYS A 693 39.40 -2.05 8.98
N ASN A 694 40.11 -0.96 9.26
CA ASN A 694 41.24 -0.96 10.20
C ASN A 694 40.77 -1.22 11.64
N GLN A 695 39.65 -0.63 12.07
CA GLN A 695 39.10 -0.87 13.40
C GLN A 695 38.61 -2.31 13.58
N LEU A 696 37.97 -2.90 12.56
CA LEU A 696 37.61 -4.32 12.56
C LEU A 696 38.86 -5.20 12.74
N LYS A 697 39.93 -4.94 11.98
CA LYS A 697 41.20 -5.65 12.13
C LYS A 697 41.79 -5.53 13.54
N LEU A 698 41.72 -4.34 14.14
CA LEU A 698 42.21 -4.10 15.51
C LEU A 698 41.38 -4.81 16.58
N SER A 699 40.07 -4.98 16.38
CA SER A 699 39.21 -5.74 17.28
C SER A 699 39.24 -7.26 17.04
N GLY A 700 40.12 -7.73 16.15
CA GLY A 700 40.25 -9.15 15.78
C GLY A 700 39.20 -9.63 14.77
N GLY A 701 38.41 -8.72 14.20
CA GLY A 701 37.46 -9.00 13.13
C GLY A 701 38.04 -8.70 11.74
N TYR A 702 37.35 -9.19 10.70
CA TYR A 702 37.65 -8.87 9.31
C TYR A 702 36.36 -8.99 8.50
N ASP A 703 36.05 -7.97 7.70
CA ASP A 703 34.92 -8.00 6.76
C ASP A 703 35.48 -7.74 5.36
N ALA A 704 35.35 -8.74 4.48
CA ALA A 704 35.95 -8.72 3.15
C ALA A 704 35.36 -7.58 2.30
N ASP A 705 34.04 -7.45 2.29
CA ASP A 705 33.31 -6.45 1.50
C ASP A 705 33.71 -5.03 1.91
N VAL A 706 33.73 -4.76 3.22
CA VAL A 706 34.11 -3.46 3.77
C VAL A 706 35.56 -3.13 3.45
N CYS A 707 36.47 -4.08 3.64
CA CYS A 707 37.89 -3.87 3.38
C CYS A 707 38.23 -3.76 1.90
N GLU A 708 37.48 -4.44 1.02
CA GLU A 708 37.65 -4.33 -0.41
C GLU A 708 37.12 -2.99 -0.94
N ALA A 709 35.91 -2.60 -0.53
CA ALA A 709 35.35 -1.29 -0.84
C ALA A 709 36.19 -0.13 -0.25
N ALA A 710 36.92 -0.36 0.84
CA ALA A 710 37.88 0.62 1.37
C ALA A 710 39.07 0.88 0.43
N ASN A 711 39.52 -0.13 -0.33
CA ASN A 711 40.66 0.00 -1.24
C ASN A 711 40.27 0.84 -2.47
N ASP A 712 39.20 0.42 -3.14
CA ASP A 712 38.60 1.12 -4.27
C ASP A 712 37.06 1.00 -4.25
N PRO A 713 36.35 1.98 -3.68
CA PRO A 713 34.90 1.90 -3.54
C PRO A 713 34.16 1.99 -4.87
N VAL A 714 34.74 2.69 -5.87
CA VAL A 714 34.14 2.85 -7.19
C VAL A 714 34.27 1.56 -7.98
N GLU A 715 35.45 0.94 -7.94
CA GLU A 715 35.67 -0.37 -8.55
C GLU A 715 34.76 -1.42 -7.91
N TYR A 716 34.66 -1.47 -6.57
CA TYR A 716 33.74 -2.35 -5.86
C TYR A 716 32.31 -2.20 -6.37
N ALA A 717 31.77 -0.97 -6.32
CA ALA A 717 30.41 -0.69 -6.75
C ALA A 717 30.15 -1.00 -8.24
N SER A 718 31.15 -0.88 -9.10
CA SER A 718 31.03 -1.14 -10.55
C SER A 718 30.85 -2.61 -10.93
N ARG A 719 31.01 -3.54 -9.98
CA ARG A 719 30.90 -4.98 -10.27
C ARG A 719 29.49 -5.40 -10.65
N GLY A 720 28.47 -4.75 -10.08
CA GLY A 720 27.07 -5.01 -10.39
C GLY A 720 26.13 -4.34 -9.38
N THR A 721 24.82 -4.52 -9.59
CA THR A 721 23.77 -3.86 -8.80
C THR A 721 23.88 -4.19 -7.31
N ASN A 722 24.21 -5.44 -6.97
CA ASN A 722 24.37 -5.87 -5.59
C ASN A 722 25.54 -5.17 -4.87
N TYR A 723 26.61 -4.86 -5.58
CA TYR A 723 27.77 -4.17 -5.02
C TYR A 723 27.53 -2.67 -4.87
N GLN A 724 26.89 -2.03 -5.86
CA GLN A 724 26.54 -0.61 -5.75
C GLN A 724 25.52 -0.38 -4.61
N PHE A 725 24.46 -1.19 -4.54
CA PHE A 725 23.39 -1.06 -3.56
C PHE A 725 23.58 -1.95 -2.33
N ASP A 726 24.82 -2.21 -1.95
CA ASP A 726 25.17 -3.09 -0.83
C ASP A 726 24.54 -2.59 0.49
N GLN A 727 23.70 -3.43 1.11
CA GLN A 727 22.95 -3.07 2.32
C GLN A 727 23.87 -2.78 3.52
N LYS A 728 25.01 -3.49 3.62
CA LYS A 728 25.99 -3.32 4.70
C LYS A 728 26.75 -2.01 4.50
N LEU A 729 27.20 -1.71 3.27
CA LEU A 729 27.86 -0.43 3.00
C LEU A 729 26.89 0.75 3.13
N CYS A 730 25.61 0.55 2.78
CA CYS A 730 24.56 1.53 3.07
C CYS A 730 24.38 1.74 4.58
N SER A 731 24.31 0.68 5.39
CA SER A 731 24.14 0.82 6.84
C SER A 731 25.35 1.47 7.52
N ILE A 732 26.57 1.26 7.01
CA ILE A 732 27.79 1.95 7.46
C ILE A 732 27.79 3.43 7.04
N SER A 733 27.20 3.75 5.88
CA SER A 733 27.22 5.11 5.34
C SER A 733 26.45 6.12 6.19
N ILE A 734 25.38 5.69 6.87
CA ILE A 734 24.45 6.59 7.60
C ILE A 734 25.00 7.06 8.96
N PRO A 735 25.46 6.20 9.88
CA PRO A 735 25.89 6.66 11.20
C PRO A 735 27.20 7.43 11.15
N ASP A 736 27.39 8.46 11.96
CA ASP A 736 28.70 9.15 12.01
C ASP A 736 29.81 8.19 12.49
N ASN A 737 29.49 7.34 13.46
CA ASN A 737 30.29 6.18 13.87
C ASN A 737 29.45 4.88 13.75
N PRO A 738 29.77 3.96 12.82
CA PRO A 738 28.98 2.76 12.58
C PRO A 738 29.00 1.76 13.74
N PHE A 739 29.96 1.84 14.67
CA PHE A 739 30.02 0.96 15.84
C PHE A 739 29.13 1.44 17.00
N THR A 740 28.66 2.68 16.95
CA THR A 740 27.83 3.29 17.99
C THR A 740 26.69 4.10 17.38
N ALA A 741 25.95 3.48 16.44
CA ALA A 741 24.82 4.12 15.79
C ALA A 741 23.71 4.45 16.80
N THR A 742 23.23 5.69 16.78
CA THR A 742 22.11 6.15 17.62
C THR A 742 20.80 5.46 17.21
N ALA A 743 19.80 5.44 18.10
CA ALA A 743 18.48 4.90 17.77
C ALA A 743 17.85 5.59 16.54
N SER A 744 18.11 6.90 16.36
CA SER A 744 17.66 7.65 15.20
C SER A 744 18.31 7.17 13.90
N GLU A 745 19.63 6.95 13.92
CA GLU A 745 20.36 6.41 12.77
C GLU A 745 19.93 4.98 12.45
N GLN A 746 19.64 4.14 13.45
CA GLN A 746 19.14 2.78 13.23
C GLN A 746 17.78 2.76 12.52
N ARG A 747 16.83 3.62 12.92
CA ARG A 747 15.55 3.77 12.20
C ARG A 747 15.74 4.32 10.79
N ALA A 748 16.68 5.25 10.60
CA ALA A 748 17.00 5.74 9.27
C ALA A 748 17.61 4.64 8.38
N ILE A 749 18.45 3.76 8.93
CA ILE A 749 19.00 2.60 8.21
C ILE A 749 17.88 1.67 7.76
N SER A 750 16.94 1.33 8.66
CA SER A 750 15.85 0.39 8.32
C SER A 750 14.94 0.91 7.22
N PHE A 751 14.86 2.23 7.03
CA PHE A 751 14.06 2.85 5.95
C PHE A 751 14.89 3.11 4.67
N LYS A 752 16.10 3.68 4.80
CA LYS A 752 16.92 4.15 3.66
C LYS A 752 17.71 3.05 2.95
N CYS A 753 18.00 1.95 3.65
CA CYS A 753 18.80 0.83 3.15
C CYS A 753 17.95 -0.43 2.90
N GLN A 754 16.62 -0.31 2.92
CA GLN A 754 15.70 -1.40 2.65
C GLN A 754 15.75 -1.78 1.16
N ARG A 755 15.90 -3.07 0.88
CA ARG A 755 15.96 -3.62 -0.48
C ARG A 755 15.59 -5.10 -0.50
N LEU A 756 15.39 -5.67 -1.70
CA LEU A 756 15.35 -7.12 -1.88
C LEU A 756 16.66 -7.75 -1.46
N ALA A 757 16.56 -8.98 -0.93
CA ALA A 757 17.71 -9.78 -0.54
C ALA A 757 18.69 -9.95 -1.72
N VAL A 758 19.99 -9.98 -1.39
CA VAL A 758 21.08 -10.10 -2.37
C VAL A 758 20.94 -11.37 -3.23
N SER A 759 20.48 -12.46 -2.61
CA SER A 759 20.20 -13.74 -3.27
C SER A 759 19.23 -13.60 -4.44
N TRP A 760 18.15 -12.86 -4.28
CA TRP A 760 17.16 -12.63 -5.34
C TRP A 760 17.76 -11.89 -6.54
N ILE A 761 18.52 -10.81 -6.30
CA ILE A 761 19.14 -10.08 -7.41
C ILE A 761 20.22 -10.91 -8.11
N ASN A 762 21.03 -11.66 -7.36
CA ASN A 762 22.02 -12.58 -7.95
C ASN A 762 21.36 -13.63 -8.85
N VAL A 763 20.25 -14.21 -8.40
CA VAL A 763 19.43 -15.16 -9.17
C VAL A 763 18.89 -14.52 -10.44
N MET A 764 18.29 -13.34 -10.35
CA MET A 764 17.69 -12.67 -11.50
C MET A 764 18.75 -12.26 -12.53
N GLU A 765 19.91 -11.74 -12.10
CA GLU A 765 21.03 -11.45 -13.00
C GLU A 765 21.60 -12.74 -13.62
N TRP A 766 21.72 -13.83 -12.85
CA TRP A 766 22.15 -15.12 -13.40
C TRP A 766 21.18 -15.62 -14.47
N ILE A 767 19.87 -15.60 -14.21
CA ILE A 767 18.83 -15.96 -15.18
C ILE A 767 18.99 -15.10 -16.45
N ARG A 768 19.13 -13.78 -16.28
CA ARG A 768 19.27 -12.83 -17.39
C ARG A 768 20.46 -13.12 -18.30
N PHE A 769 21.59 -13.55 -17.75
CA PHE A 769 22.83 -13.70 -18.51
C PHE A 769 23.19 -15.15 -18.88
N ASN A 770 22.58 -16.16 -18.25
CA ASN A 770 22.96 -17.57 -18.41
C ASN A 770 21.86 -18.48 -18.95
N THR A 771 20.67 -17.94 -19.27
CA THR A 771 19.57 -18.69 -19.89
C THR A 771 19.28 -18.17 -21.30
N GLU A 772 18.60 -18.96 -22.13
CA GLU A 772 18.18 -18.55 -23.48
C GLU A 772 17.21 -17.36 -23.41
N LYS A 773 17.23 -16.42 -24.38
CA LYS A 773 16.47 -15.17 -24.30
C LYS A 773 14.95 -15.36 -24.15
N ASP A 774 14.43 -16.41 -24.76
CA ASP A 774 13.03 -16.82 -24.75
C ASP A 774 12.71 -17.85 -23.65
N ALA A 775 13.70 -18.25 -22.84
CA ALA A 775 13.53 -19.25 -21.80
C ALA A 775 12.41 -18.86 -20.84
N ARG A 776 11.57 -19.84 -20.51
CA ARG A 776 10.55 -19.74 -19.48
C ARG A 776 10.96 -20.48 -18.22
N VAL A 777 10.66 -19.86 -17.09
CA VAL A 777 10.97 -20.36 -15.75
C VAL A 777 9.66 -20.64 -15.00
N ILE A 778 9.51 -21.84 -14.44
CA ILE A 778 8.46 -22.16 -13.47
C ILE A 778 8.96 -21.76 -12.07
N SER A 779 8.12 -21.05 -11.34
CA SER A 779 8.37 -20.59 -9.97
C SER A 779 7.05 -20.42 -9.24
N TRP A 780 7.10 -20.18 -7.93
CA TRP A 780 5.93 -19.64 -7.22
C TRP A 780 5.51 -18.27 -7.80
N TRP A 781 4.21 -17.97 -7.73
CA TRP A 781 3.60 -16.84 -8.45
C TRP A 781 4.12 -15.47 -8.03
N ASP A 782 4.50 -15.30 -6.74
CA ASP A 782 5.05 -14.04 -6.22
C ASP A 782 6.22 -13.52 -7.07
N TYR A 783 7.06 -14.41 -7.60
CA TYR A 783 8.34 -14.03 -8.20
C TYR A 783 8.27 -13.78 -9.71
N GLY A 784 7.12 -14.02 -10.34
CA GLY A 784 6.96 -13.97 -11.80
C GLY A 784 7.31 -12.60 -12.41
N HIS A 785 7.06 -11.51 -11.68
CA HIS A 785 7.45 -10.18 -12.13
C HIS A 785 8.92 -9.87 -11.99
N TRP A 786 9.59 -10.42 -10.99
CA TRP A 786 11.04 -10.31 -10.90
C TRP A 786 11.71 -11.04 -12.06
N LEU A 787 11.15 -12.18 -12.49
CA LEU A 787 11.61 -12.89 -13.69
C LEU A 787 11.47 -12.03 -14.95
N ASN A 788 10.33 -11.36 -15.17
CA ASN A 788 10.15 -10.48 -16.33
C ASN A 788 10.98 -9.19 -16.23
N PHE A 789 10.99 -8.52 -15.07
CA PHE A 789 11.63 -7.23 -14.89
C PHE A 789 13.15 -7.36 -14.68
N PHE A 790 13.61 -8.06 -13.65
CA PHE A 790 15.06 -8.21 -13.40
C PHE A 790 15.69 -9.32 -14.24
N GLY A 791 15.03 -10.47 -14.31
CA GLY A 791 15.50 -11.62 -15.07
C GLY A 791 15.44 -11.42 -16.58
N GLN A 792 14.58 -10.51 -17.06
CA GLN A 792 14.28 -10.34 -18.48
C GLN A 792 14.01 -11.69 -19.19
N ARG A 793 13.24 -12.55 -18.52
CA ARG A 793 12.81 -13.88 -19.01
C ARG A 793 11.33 -14.10 -18.81
N ASN A 794 10.80 -15.09 -19.52
CA ASN A 794 9.40 -15.47 -19.43
C ASN A 794 9.16 -16.25 -18.12
N ALA A 795 7.97 -16.09 -17.54
CA ALA A 795 7.53 -16.84 -16.36
C ALA A 795 6.40 -17.81 -16.75
N VAL A 796 6.21 -18.92 -16.03
CA VAL A 796 5.01 -19.76 -16.23
C VAL A 796 3.78 -19.07 -15.64
N ILE A 797 3.89 -18.61 -14.40
CA ILE A 797 2.83 -17.89 -13.66
C ILE A 797 3.38 -16.58 -13.08
N ARG A 798 2.48 -15.64 -12.78
CA ARG A 798 2.77 -14.33 -12.19
C ARG A 798 1.73 -13.94 -11.13
N ASN A 799 1.95 -12.83 -10.44
CA ASN A 799 1.14 -12.38 -9.29
C ASN A 799 -0.19 -11.69 -9.67
N GLU A 800 -0.49 -11.45 -10.96
CA GLU A 800 -1.80 -10.90 -11.36
C GLU A 800 -2.94 -11.94 -11.25
N HIS A 801 -2.59 -13.20 -10.99
CA HIS A 801 -3.52 -14.30 -10.71
C HIS A 801 -4.54 -14.62 -11.82
N ILE A 802 -4.12 -14.54 -13.09
CA ILE A 802 -5.01 -14.78 -14.26
C ILE A 802 -5.61 -16.19 -14.23
N SER A 803 -4.80 -17.22 -13.94
CA SER A 803 -5.27 -18.60 -13.89
C SER A 803 -5.06 -19.22 -12.50
N LEU A 804 -6.16 -19.37 -11.76
CA LEU A 804 -6.17 -20.07 -10.48
C LEU A 804 -5.79 -21.55 -10.64
N LYS A 805 -6.19 -22.16 -11.77
CA LYS A 805 -5.83 -23.55 -12.13
C LYS A 805 -4.31 -23.69 -12.25
N MET A 806 -3.66 -22.87 -13.06
CA MET A 806 -2.19 -22.94 -13.23
C MET A 806 -1.44 -22.68 -11.92
N ILE A 807 -1.93 -21.77 -11.06
CA ILE A 807 -1.34 -21.57 -9.73
C ILE A 807 -1.47 -22.86 -8.89
N GLY A 808 -2.64 -23.49 -8.90
CA GLY A 808 -2.90 -24.77 -8.26
C GLY A 808 -2.01 -25.88 -8.80
N GLU A 809 -1.84 -25.97 -10.12
CA GLU A 809 -1.00 -26.96 -10.81
C GLU A 809 0.49 -26.77 -10.51
N VAL A 810 1.00 -25.54 -10.42
CA VAL A 810 2.37 -25.29 -9.94
C VAL A 810 2.52 -25.71 -8.48
N ALA A 811 1.54 -25.38 -7.62
CA ALA A 811 1.56 -25.78 -6.21
C ALA A 811 1.58 -27.30 -6.05
N LYS A 812 0.73 -27.99 -6.81
CA LYS A 812 0.66 -29.46 -6.90
C LYS A 812 1.95 -30.05 -7.45
N GLY A 813 2.50 -29.46 -8.51
CA GLY A 813 3.79 -29.81 -9.10
C GLY A 813 4.94 -29.80 -8.10
N TYR A 814 4.92 -28.85 -7.16
CA TYR A 814 5.96 -28.70 -6.15
C TYR A 814 5.78 -29.67 -4.97
N LEU A 815 4.54 -30.04 -4.62
CA LEU A 815 4.23 -30.76 -3.38
C LEU A 815 3.76 -32.22 -3.53
N HIS A 816 2.97 -32.53 -4.56
CA HIS A 816 2.31 -33.84 -4.69
C HIS A 816 2.74 -34.64 -5.91
N ASP A 817 3.10 -33.95 -6.99
CA ASP A 817 3.50 -34.62 -8.22
C ASP A 817 4.91 -35.22 -8.11
N THR A 818 5.15 -36.26 -8.90
CA THR A 818 6.47 -36.85 -9.13
C THR A 818 7.37 -35.90 -9.94
N PRO A 819 8.71 -36.08 -9.92
CA PRO A 819 9.60 -35.32 -10.79
C PRO A 819 9.23 -35.45 -12.27
N GLU A 820 8.79 -36.63 -12.71
CA GLU A 820 8.36 -36.89 -14.08
C GLU A 820 7.09 -36.13 -14.46
N GLU A 821 6.11 -36.04 -13.55
CA GLU A 821 4.89 -35.24 -13.75
C GLU A 821 5.20 -33.73 -13.78
N LEU A 822 6.07 -33.24 -12.90
CA LEU A 822 6.55 -31.85 -12.95
C LEU A 822 7.28 -31.56 -14.27
N ALA A 823 8.13 -32.48 -14.73
CA ALA A 823 8.80 -32.37 -16.03
C ALA A 823 7.82 -32.34 -17.20
N ALA A 824 6.76 -33.16 -17.15
CA ALA A 824 5.71 -33.16 -18.17
C ALA A 824 4.95 -31.82 -18.19
N TYR A 825 4.58 -31.29 -17.02
CA TYR A 825 3.93 -29.98 -16.88
C TYR A 825 4.82 -28.83 -17.35
N MET A 826 6.12 -28.88 -17.05
CA MET A 826 7.07 -27.90 -17.57
C MET A 826 7.17 -27.96 -19.10
N LYS A 827 7.19 -29.15 -19.70
CA LYS A 827 7.20 -29.33 -21.17
C LYS A 827 5.91 -28.81 -21.81
N SER A 828 4.74 -29.02 -21.19
CA SER A 828 3.47 -28.50 -21.72
C SER A 828 3.37 -26.97 -21.67
N HIS A 829 4.22 -26.31 -20.88
CA HIS A 829 4.27 -24.85 -20.76
C HIS A 829 5.56 -24.22 -21.28
N ASP A 830 6.33 -24.93 -22.12
CA ASP A 830 7.60 -24.46 -22.68
C ASP A 830 8.59 -23.95 -21.62
N SER A 831 8.54 -24.53 -20.42
CA SER A 831 9.43 -24.21 -19.30
C SER A 831 10.65 -25.11 -19.30
N LYS A 832 11.83 -24.50 -19.29
CA LYS A 832 13.12 -25.21 -19.26
C LYS A 832 13.75 -25.22 -17.87
N TYR A 833 13.34 -24.31 -17.01
CA TYR A 833 13.96 -24.07 -15.71
C TYR A 833 12.91 -24.05 -14.60
N ALA A 834 13.22 -24.69 -13.48
CA ALA A 834 12.43 -24.64 -12.25
C ALA A 834 13.22 -23.93 -11.14
N LEU A 835 12.59 -22.93 -10.52
CA LEU A 835 13.15 -22.16 -9.42
C LEU A 835 12.52 -22.59 -8.10
N PHE A 836 13.37 -22.92 -7.13
CA PHE A 836 13.00 -23.27 -5.76
C PHE A 836 13.72 -22.34 -4.78
N ASP A 837 12.98 -21.68 -3.91
CA ASP A 837 13.53 -20.77 -2.88
C ASP A 837 13.21 -21.24 -1.46
N GLY A 838 14.02 -20.76 -0.52
CA GLY A 838 13.88 -21.06 0.89
C GLY A 838 12.67 -20.39 1.53
N GLU A 839 12.24 -19.21 1.08
CA GLU A 839 11.10 -18.50 1.69
C GLU A 839 9.76 -19.23 1.49
N LEU A 840 9.69 -20.11 0.48
CA LEU A 840 8.58 -21.03 0.29
C LEU A 840 8.43 -22.05 1.41
N VAL A 841 9.51 -22.44 2.09
CA VAL A 841 9.52 -23.57 3.03
C VAL A 841 10.14 -23.25 4.38
N LEU A 842 10.82 -22.12 4.51
CA LEU A 842 11.52 -21.65 5.71
C LEU A 842 11.04 -20.24 6.10
N SER A 843 10.63 -20.09 7.36
CA SER A 843 10.45 -18.83 8.06
C SER A 843 11.74 -18.44 8.79
N GLY A 844 12.16 -17.17 8.67
CA GLY A 844 13.40 -16.69 9.30
C GLY A 844 14.66 -17.46 8.85
N GLY A 845 14.62 -18.08 7.67
CA GLY A 845 15.73 -18.82 7.06
C GLY A 845 16.10 -20.16 7.71
N THR A 846 15.43 -20.58 8.79
CA THR A 846 15.88 -21.74 9.59
C THR A 846 14.76 -22.64 10.09
N VAL A 847 13.54 -22.13 10.20
CA VAL A 847 12.39 -22.87 10.75
C VAL A 847 11.44 -23.20 9.63
N PHE A 848 10.98 -24.44 9.53
CA PHE A 848 9.96 -24.77 8.52
C PHE A 848 8.71 -23.90 8.71
N GLY A 849 8.21 -23.36 7.60
CA GLY A 849 7.17 -22.34 7.61
C GLY A 849 7.21 -21.51 6.33
N GLY A 850 7.17 -20.19 6.46
CA GLY A 850 7.21 -19.29 5.30
C GLY A 850 5.90 -19.35 4.52
N LYS A 851 5.99 -19.35 3.18
CA LYS A 851 4.81 -19.39 2.29
C LYS A 851 4.23 -20.79 2.12
N TYR A 852 4.79 -21.79 2.80
CA TYR A 852 4.42 -23.20 2.65
C TYR A 852 2.94 -23.46 2.91
N GLY A 853 2.34 -22.79 3.90
CA GLY A 853 0.91 -22.97 4.22
C GLY A 853 0.00 -22.62 3.04
N ALA A 854 0.33 -21.57 2.28
CA ALA A 854 -0.40 -21.19 1.08
C ALA A 854 -0.20 -22.20 -0.05
N LEU A 855 1.05 -22.59 -0.31
CA LEU A 855 1.42 -23.61 -1.31
C LEU A 855 0.68 -24.93 -1.04
N ASN A 856 0.69 -25.40 0.20
CA ASN A 856 0.04 -26.63 0.64
C ASN A 856 -1.49 -26.55 0.46
N TYR A 857 -2.12 -25.46 0.93
CA TYR A 857 -3.56 -25.26 0.78
C TYR A 857 -4.00 -25.25 -0.69
N LEU A 858 -3.29 -24.52 -1.55
CA LEU A 858 -3.65 -24.42 -2.98
C LEU A 858 -3.41 -25.73 -3.72
N SER A 859 -2.33 -26.44 -3.39
CA SER A 859 -2.06 -27.77 -3.93
C SER A 859 -3.18 -28.77 -3.58
N CYS A 860 -3.57 -28.83 -2.31
CA CYS A 860 -4.68 -29.69 -1.87
C CYS A 860 -6.02 -29.27 -2.50
N ASN A 861 -6.23 -27.98 -2.75
CA ASN A 861 -7.44 -27.48 -3.39
C ASN A 861 -7.50 -27.91 -4.86
N GLU A 862 -6.37 -27.86 -5.57
CA GLU A 862 -6.27 -28.34 -6.95
C GLU A 862 -6.60 -29.83 -7.06
N MET A 863 -6.23 -30.62 -6.05
CA MET A 863 -6.61 -32.03 -5.96
C MET A 863 -8.07 -32.27 -5.54
N GLY A 864 -8.84 -31.22 -5.25
CA GLY A 864 -10.22 -31.31 -4.76
C GLY A 864 -10.34 -31.82 -3.32
N LEU A 865 -9.28 -31.73 -2.51
CA LEU A 865 -9.18 -32.27 -1.16
C LEU A 865 -9.32 -31.21 -0.04
N THR A 866 -9.43 -29.93 -0.41
CA THR A 866 -9.78 -28.81 0.47
C THR A 866 -10.51 -27.74 -0.35
N GLY A 867 -10.90 -26.65 0.29
CA GLY A 867 -11.56 -25.54 -0.39
C GLY A 867 -11.98 -24.45 0.57
N VAL A 868 -12.74 -23.47 0.07
CA VAL A 868 -13.10 -22.25 0.80
C VAL A 868 -13.92 -22.49 2.07
N SER A 869 -14.48 -23.68 2.27
CA SER A 869 -15.16 -24.10 3.50
C SER A 869 -14.19 -24.44 4.64
N TYR A 870 -12.93 -24.75 4.33
CA TYR A 870 -11.89 -25.08 5.29
C TYR A 870 -10.97 -23.86 5.49
N SER A 871 -10.52 -23.67 6.72
CA SER A 871 -9.44 -22.72 6.99
C SER A 871 -8.11 -23.32 6.50
N PRO A 872 -7.15 -22.52 5.99
CA PRO A 872 -5.83 -23.02 5.67
C PRO A 872 -5.19 -23.71 6.89
N GLY A 873 -4.56 -24.86 6.64
CA GLY A 873 -3.95 -25.74 7.62
C GLY A 873 -4.91 -26.72 8.31
N THR A 874 -6.20 -26.76 7.93
CA THR A 874 -7.20 -27.59 8.63
C THR A 874 -7.75 -28.78 7.84
N SER A 875 -7.34 -29.00 6.60
CA SER A 875 -7.78 -30.20 5.86
C SER A 875 -6.85 -31.41 6.12
N PRO A 876 -7.36 -32.65 6.04
CA PRO A 876 -6.51 -33.85 6.14
C PRO A 876 -5.37 -33.89 5.13
N CYS A 877 -5.61 -33.43 3.89
CA CYS A 877 -4.59 -33.35 2.85
C CYS A 877 -3.42 -32.46 3.27
N GLU A 878 -3.71 -31.28 3.81
CA GLU A 878 -2.68 -30.35 4.24
C GLU A 878 -1.83 -30.91 5.38
N LEU A 879 -2.44 -31.63 6.31
CA LEU A 879 -1.75 -32.24 7.44
C LEU A 879 -0.79 -33.36 7.03
N GLU A 880 -1.16 -34.18 6.04
CA GLU A 880 -0.29 -35.24 5.50
C GLU A 880 0.98 -34.68 4.84
N GLN A 881 0.91 -33.42 4.41
CA GLN A 881 2.00 -32.66 3.82
C GLN A 881 2.75 -31.79 4.84
N LEU A 882 2.51 -31.93 6.15
CA LEU A 882 3.33 -31.28 7.16
C LEU A 882 4.59 -32.10 7.47
N TRP A 883 5.68 -31.39 7.74
CA TRP A 883 6.88 -31.99 8.29
C TRP A 883 6.63 -32.51 9.70
N GLU A 884 7.52 -33.41 10.13
CA GLU A 884 7.48 -33.97 11.46
C GLU A 884 7.98 -32.96 12.51
N THR A 885 7.12 -32.68 13.50
CA THR A 885 7.41 -31.80 14.62
C THR A 885 7.44 -32.60 15.93
N ILE A 886 8.51 -32.44 16.69
CA ILE A 886 8.83 -33.20 17.90
C ILE A 886 8.82 -32.26 19.10
N TYR A 887 8.04 -32.62 20.12
CA TYR A 887 7.84 -31.85 21.35
C TYR A 887 8.59 -32.55 22.50
N ILE A 888 9.57 -31.85 23.08
CA ILE A 888 10.45 -32.39 24.12
C ILE A 888 10.26 -31.56 25.41
N PRO A 889 9.58 -32.08 26.44
CA PRO A 889 9.47 -31.40 27.73
C PRO A 889 10.82 -31.36 28.46
N LYS A 890 11.29 -30.17 28.86
CA LYS A 890 12.58 -29.98 29.57
C LYS A 890 12.42 -29.77 31.08
N THR A 891 11.31 -29.19 31.54
CA THR A 891 11.07 -28.87 32.97
C THR A 891 9.66 -29.22 33.40
N GLY A 892 9.47 -29.69 34.65
CA GLY A 892 8.15 -29.89 35.26
C GLY A 892 7.28 -31.04 34.72
N GLY A 893 7.65 -31.67 33.59
CA GLY A 893 6.91 -32.77 32.96
C GLY A 893 7.78 -33.77 32.14
N ALA A 894 9.11 -33.69 32.25
CA ALA A 894 10.03 -34.56 31.53
C ALA A 894 10.00 -36.00 32.09
N GLN A 895 9.51 -36.96 31.30
CA GLN A 895 9.53 -38.38 31.65
C GLN A 895 10.77 -39.06 31.05
N GLN A 896 11.41 -39.96 31.81
CA GLN A 896 12.55 -40.74 31.30
C GLN A 896 12.10 -41.94 30.49
N CYS A 897 12.88 -42.27 29.45
CA CYS A 897 12.75 -43.47 28.64
C CYS A 897 14.13 -44.13 28.48
N TYR A 898 14.18 -45.42 28.14
CA TYR A 898 15.44 -46.16 27.97
C TYR A 898 15.62 -46.57 26.51
N VAL A 899 16.67 -46.07 25.88
CA VAL A 899 17.09 -46.44 24.52
C VAL A 899 17.65 -47.86 24.52
N SER A 900 18.49 -48.18 25.51
CA SER A 900 19.06 -49.52 25.70
C SER A 900 19.02 -49.90 27.18
N ILE A 901 18.31 -50.98 27.49
CA ILE A 901 18.23 -51.51 28.86
C ILE A 901 19.56 -52.18 29.25
N SER A 902 20.23 -52.85 28.30
CA SER A 902 21.50 -53.56 28.54
C SER A 902 22.69 -52.62 28.73
N SER A 903 22.73 -51.47 28.05
CA SER A 903 23.79 -50.46 28.22
C SER A 903 23.41 -49.35 29.21
N GLY A 904 22.20 -49.38 29.78
CA GLY A 904 21.68 -48.34 30.67
C GLY A 904 21.50 -46.96 30.02
N LYS A 905 21.40 -46.88 28.68
CA LYS A 905 21.30 -45.61 27.95
C LYS A 905 19.90 -45.02 28.11
N ALA A 906 19.77 -43.97 28.93
CA ALA A 906 18.54 -43.23 29.15
C ALA A 906 18.36 -42.06 28.16
N GLY A 907 17.11 -41.60 28.04
CA GLY A 907 16.71 -40.44 27.25
C GLY A 907 15.44 -39.79 27.83
N LEU A 908 14.93 -38.78 27.13
CA LEU A 908 13.70 -38.08 27.46
C LEU A 908 12.56 -38.50 26.54
N LEU A 909 11.38 -38.74 27.11
CA LEU A 909 10.18 -39.04 26.37
C LEU A 909 9.75 -37.80 25.58
N ALA A 910 9.55 -37.96 24.27
CA ALA A 910 9.11 -36.91 23.38
C ALA A 910 7.86 -37.31 22.61
N TYR A 911 7.12 -36.29 22.22
CA TYR A 911 5.78 -36.40 21.66
C TYR A 911 5.75 -35.86 20.24
N LYS A 912 4.80 -36.36 19.45
CA LYS A 912 4.46 -35.80 18.14
C LYS A 912 2.99 -35.36 18.14
N LEU A 913 2.64 -34.50 17.19
CA LEU A 913 1.27 -34.12 16.96
C LEU A 913 0.46 -35.32 16.42
N LYS A 914 -0.64 -35.63 17.09
CA LYS A 914 -1.68 -36.54 16.63
C LYS A 914 -2.90 -35.72 16.27
N VAL A 915 -3.27 -35.72 15.00
CA VAL A 915 -4.49 -35.07 14.56
C VAL A 915 -5.54 -36.13 14.22
N THR A 916 -6.73 -35.97 14.78
CA THR A 916 -7.90 -36.83 14.54
C THR A 916 -9.03 -35.99 13.97
N GLN A 917 -9.66 -36.49 12.91
CA GLN A 917 -10.80 -35.82 12.30
C GLN A 917 -12.07 -36.10 13.11
N ASN A 918 -12.83 -35.05 13.39
CA ASN A 918 -14.13 -35.13 14.03
C ASN A 918 -15.21 -35.52 13.00
N PRO A 919 -16.34 -36.11 13.45
CA PRO A 919 -17.46 -36.47 12.57
C PRO A 919 -18.11 -35.28 11.86
N ASP A 920 -17.92 -34.05 12.35
CA ASP A 920 -18.42 -32.78 11.78
C ASP A 920 -17.43 -32.15 10.77
N GLY A 921 -16.28 -32.80 10.53
CA GLY A 921 -15.23 -32.30 9.65
C GLY A 921 -14.21 -31.39 10.32
N GLY A 922 -14.37 -31.06 11.61
CA GLY A 922 -13.36 -30.35 12.41
C GLY A 922 -12.14 -31.23 12.73
N LEU A 923 -11.04 -30.62 13.17
CA LEU A 923 -9.84 -31.34 13.61
C LEU A 923 -9.68 -31.24 15.12
N ASN A 924 -9.41 -32.37 15.76
CA ASN A 924 -8.89 -32.44 17.12
C ASN A 924 -7.40 -32.76 17.08
N SER A 925 -6.57 -31.94 17.70
CA SER A 925 -5.13 -32.16 17.82
C SER A 925 -4.76 -32.48 19.27
N GLY A 926 -3.96 -33.53 19.46
CA GLY A 926 -3.34 -33.88 20.73
C GLY A 926 -1.87 -34.24 20.55
N LEU A 927 -1.14 -34.40 21.65
CA LEU A 927 0.23 -34.92 21.63
C LEU A 927 0.21 -36.40 21.99
N GLU A 928 0.92 -37.23 21.22
CA GLU A 928 1.11 -38.65 21.54
C GLU A 928 2.59 -39.00 21.71
N PRO A 929 2.97 -39.84 22.69
CA PRO A 929 4.35 -40.25 22.89
C PRO A 929 4.81 -41.09 21.70
N ALA A 930 5.91 -40.71 21.08
CA ALA A 930 6.42 -41.37 19.87
C ALA A 930 7.91 -41.68 19.93
N TYR A 931 8.68 -40.88 20.65
CA TYR A 931 10.13 -40.95 20.64
C TYR A 931 10.74 -40.98 22.03
N CYS A 932 11.88 -41.66 22.14
CA CYS A 932 12.84 -41.47 23.21
C CYS A 932 14.01 -40.66 22.65
N VAL A 933 14.28 -39.47 23.18
CA VAL A 933 15.32 -38.57 22.68
C VAL A 933 16.57 -38.71 23.54
N SER A 934 17.71 -39.01 22.90
CA SER A 934 19.01 -39.21 23.55
C SER A 934 20.14 -38.90 22.56
N ASP A 935 21.37 -38.77 23.05
CA ASP A 935 22.51 -38.48 22.18
C ASP A 935 22.80 -39.65 21.21
N SER A 936 23.22 -39.32 19.99
CA SER A 936 23.79 -40.24 19.02
C SER A 936 25.14 -39.70 18.52
N VAL A 937 25.92 -40.55 17.86
CA VAL A 937 27.25 -40.18 17.32
C VAL A 937 27.22 -40.35 15.81
N LEU A 938 27.50 -39.26 15.10
CA LEU A 938 27.61 -39.24 13.64
C LEU A 938 28.90 -39.96 13.16
N ALA A 939 28.99 -40.15 11.84
CA ALA A 939 30.10 -40.79 11.14
C ALA A 939 31.46 -40.18 11.52
N ASP A 940 31.51 -38.85 11.60
CA ASP A 940 32.66 -38.01 11.94
C ASP A 940 33.01 -38.00 13.45
N GLY A 941 32.19 -38.63 14.30
CA GLY A 941 32.37 -38.66 15.74
C GLY A 941 31.67 -37.52 16.50
N GLN A 942 30.97 -36.61 15.81
CA GLN A 942 30.19 -35.55 16.45
C GLN A 942 28.98 -36.14 17.19
N LYS A 943 28.76 -35.67 18.42
CA LYS A 943 27.56 -36.00 19.20
C LYS A 943 26.41 -35.09 18.80
N VAL A 944 25.25 -35.67 18.52
CA VAL A 944 24.03 -34.96 18.15
C VAL A 944 22.84 -35.49 18.94
N LEU A 945 21.84 -34.64 19.18
CA LEU A 945 20.58 -35.06 19.75
C LEU A 945 19.80 -35.85 18.68
N ALA A 946 19.33 -37.05 19.02
CA ALA A 946 18.62 -37.92 18.09
C ALA A 946 17.38 -38.56 18.70
N THR A 947 16.46 -38.97 17.83
CA THR A 947 15.22 -39.64 18.21
C THR A 947 15.32 -41.15 18.03
N TYR A 948 14.84 -41.90 19.01
CA TYR A 948 14.71 -43.36 18.97
C TYR A 948 13.23 -43.73 19.06
N GLU A 949 12.75 -44.61 18.18
CA GLU A 949 11.33 -44.94 18.11
C GLU A 949 10.89 -45.79 19.30
N LEU A 950 9.83 -45.37 20.01
CA LEU A 950 9.34 -46.13 21.17
C LEU A 950 8.79 -47.51 20.80
N ASN A 951 8.29 -47.66 19.56
CA ASN A 951 7.57 -48.85 19.10
C ASN A 951 8.40 -49.78 18.21
N GLN A 952 9.65 -49.40 17.87
CA GLN A 952 10.54 -50.23 17.04
C GLN A 952 11.84 -50.53 17.77
N LYS A 953 12.31 -51.78 17.64
CA LYS A 953 13.59 -52.21 18.19
C LYS A 953 14.53 -52.67 17.10
N ASP A 954 15.83 -52.45 17.30
CA ASP A 954 16.89 -52.96 16.46
C ASP A 954 17.18 -54.45 16.73
N ALA A 955 18.09 -55.06 15.96
CA ALA A 955 18.47 -56.46 16.10
C ALA A 955 19.12 -56.79 17.47
N ALA A 956 19.61 -55.78 18.19
CA ALA A 956 20.18 -55.91 19.53
C ALA A 956 19.14 -55.68 20.65
N GLY A 957 17.87 -55.42 20.30
CA GLY A 957 16.78 -55.20 21.23
C GLY A 957 16.71 -53.77 21.81
N ASN A 958 17.52 -52.84 21.31
CA ASN A 958 17.47 -51.41 21.68
C ASN A 958 16.39 -50.70 20.86
N LEU A 959 15.93 -49.53 21.30
CA LEU A 959 15.04 -48.70 20.49
C LEU A 959 15.74 -48.31 19.17
N LYS A 960 15.02 -48.43 18.06
CA LYS A 960 15.57 -48.15 16.72
C LYS A 960 15.84 -46.66 16.57
N LEU A 961 17.04 -46.29 16.13
CA LEU A 961 17.41 -44.92 15.81
C LEU A 961 16.63 -44.43 14.58
N ASN A 962 15.89 -43.32 14.74
CA ASN A 962 15.32 -42.54 13.66
C ASN A 962 16.36 -41.50 13.23
N LYS A 963 16.96 -41.72 12.05
CA LYS A 963 18.12 -40.98 11.53
C LYS A 963 17.75 -39.60 10.96
N ALA A 964 17.13 -38.77 11.80
CA ALA A 964 16.76 -37.40 11.48
C ALA A 964 17.68 -36.40 12.19
N ILE A 965 18.07 -35.34 11.49
CA ILE A 965 18.69 -34.16 12.09
C ILE A 965 17.58 -33.33 12.73
N LEU A 966 17.74 -32.99 14.01
CA LEU A 966 16.76 -32.19 14.74
C LEU A 966 17.19 -30.72 14.76
N GLN A 967 16.34 -29.85 14.22
CA GLN A 967 16.50 -28.41 14.29
C GLN A 967 15.54 -27.86 15.34
N GLN A 968 16.04 -27.08 16.31
CA GLN A 968 15.18 -26.42 17.27
C GLN A 968 14.49 -25.22 16.61
N ASN A 969 13.16 -25.16 16.71
CA ASN A 969 12.35 -24.08 16.17
C ASN A 969 12.20 -22.96 17.22
N TYR A 970 11.65 -23.30 18.37
CA TYR A 970 11.46 -22.41 19.52
C TYR A 970 11.27 -23.23 20.80
N GLU A 971 11.27 -22.54 21.93
CA GLU A 971 10.96 -23.11 23.24
C GLU A 971 9.75 -22.39 23.83
N THR A 972 8.77 -23.14 24.34
CA THR A 972 7.58 -22.56 24.97
C THR A 972 7.93 -21.99 26.34
N GLN A 973 7.10 -21.06 26.86
CA GLN A 973 7.27 -20.52 28.22
C GLN A 973 7.21 -21.62 29.30
N ASP A 974 6.51 -22.73 29.02
CA ASP A 974 6.42 -23.89 29.91
C ASP A 974 7.62 -24.85 29.81
N GLY A 975 8.66 -24.50 29.03
CA GLY A 975 9.89 -25.28 28.91
C GLY A 975 9.75 -26.53 28.03
N VAL A 976 8.92 -26.47 26.97
CA VAL A 976 8.86 -27.51 25.94
C VAL A 976 9.65 -27.05 24.72
N ALA A 977 10.68 -27.79 24.34
CA ALA A 977 11.40 -27.54 23.10
C ALA A 977 10.63 -28.15 21.92
N VAL A 978 10.36 -27.32 20.92
CA VAL A 978 9.72 -27.72 19.67
C VAL A 978 10.80 -27.82 18.60
N MET A 979 10.96 -29.02 18.03
CA MET A 979 11.99 -29.31 17.03
C MET A 979 11.39 -29.89 15.76
N SER A 980 11.97 -29.57 14.61
CA SER A 980 11.62 -30.16 13.32
C SER A 980 12.65 -31.21 12.89
N ALA A 981 12.17 -32.29 12.28
CA ALA A 981 13.02 -33.35 11.74
C ALA A 981 13.43 -33.08 10.28
N TYR A 982 14.71 -33.28 9.98
CA TYR A 982 15.28 -33.17 8.63
C TYR A 982 15.94 -34.50 8.25
N TYR A 983 15.68 -34.98 7.04
CA TYR A 983 16.16 -36.25 6.54
C TYR A 983 17.06 -36.02 5.31
N THR A 984 18.32 -36.48 5.37
CA THR A 984 19.31 -36.28 4.30
C THR A 984 19.73 -37.60 3.66
N LYS A 985 20.11 -37.54 2.36
CA LYS A 985 20.78 -38.63 1.63
C LYS A 985 22.29 -38.69 1.94
N ASP A 986 22.83 -37.72 2.67
CA ASP A 986 24.22 -37.75 3.09
C ASP A 986 24.46 -38.92 4.06
N LYS A 987 25.50 -39.69 3.80
CA LYS A 987 25.92 -40.80 4.65
C LYS A 987 26.64 -40.26 5.88
N ILE A 988 25.86 -39.82 6.87
CA ILE A 988 26.38 -39.23 8.11
C ILE A 988 26.07 -40.05 9.36
N TRP A 989 25.21 -41.07 9.26
CA TRP A 989 24.79 -41.88 10.40
C TRP A 989 25.61 -43.17 10.50
N LYS A 990 25.98 -43.56 11.73
CA LYS A 990 26.64 -44.85 11.99
C LYS A 990 25.60 -45.93 12.24
N GLU A 991 25.70 -47.01 11.48
CA GLU A 991 24.94 -48.24 11.71
C GLU A 991 25.91 -49.43 11.67
N GLY A 992 26.26 -49.93 12.86
CA GLY A 992 27.35 -50.91 13.02
C GLY A 992 28.70 -50.33 12.56
N ASN A 993 29.36 -51.03 11.61
CA ASN A 993 30.61 -50.58 10.98
C ASN A 993 30.39 -49.79 9.68
N SER A 994 29.14 -49.56 9.28
CA SER A 994 28.80 -48.87 8.03
C SER A 994 28.28 -47.47 8.27
N THR A 995 28.49 -46.60 7.29
CA THR A 995 27.93 -45.25 7.27
C THR A 995 26.76 -45.20 6.30
N VAL A 996 25.58 -44.84 6.81
CA VAL A 996 24.31 -44.86 6.10
C VAL A 996 23.67 -43.46 6.09
N ASP A 997 22.75 -43.24 5.16
CA ASP A 997 21.94 -42.03 5.10
C ASP A 997 20.73 -42.08 6.06
N GLY A 998 20.08 -40.93 6.24
CA GLY A 998 18.89 -40.82 7.08
C GLY A 998 17.58 -40.79 6.29
N TYR A 999 17.64 -40.61 4.97
CA TYR A 999 16.47 -40.36 4.13
C TYR A 999 15.48 -41.53 4.07
N ALA A 1000 15.98 -42.76 4.24
CA ALA A 1000 15.13 -43.94 4.34
C ALA A 1000 14.20 -43.95 5.57
N ASP A 1001 14.52 -43.20 6.63
CA ASP A 1001 13.74 -43.16 7.88
C ASP A 1001 12.63 -42.07 7.86
N ARG A 1002 12.48 -41.31 6.76
CA ARG A 1002 11.52 -40.20 6.63
C ARG A 1002 10.06 -40.63 6.81
N LYS A 1003 9.23 -39.73 7.35
CA LYS A 1003 7.82 -39.98 7.67
C LYS A 1003 6.93 -38.84 7.21
N GLY A 1004 5.94 -39.11 6.37
CA GLY A 1004 5.04 -38.10 5.83
C GLY A 1004 5.43 -37.66 4.41
N LYS A 1005 4.45 -37.14 3.66
CA LYS A 1005 4.57 -36.90 2.22
C LYS A 1005 5.43 -35.68 1.88
N PHE A 1006 5.58 -34.75 2.83
CA PHE A 1006 6.43 -33.56 2.66
C PHE A 1006 7.84 -33.90 2.15
N TYR A 1007 8.47 -34.93 2.72
CA TYR A 1007 9.84 -35.32 2.39
C TYR A 1007 9.98 -35.99 1.02
N ASP A 1008 8.88 -36.40 0.40
CA ASP A 1008 8.82 -36.97 -0.95
C ASP A 1008 8.50 -35.91 -2.03
N SER A 1009 8.16 -34.69 -1.63
CA SER A 1009 7.82 -33.61 -2.55
C SER A 1009 9.00 -33.19 -3.44
N ASN A 1010 8.69 -32.65 -4.62
CA ASN A 1010 9.70 -32.05 -5.49
C ASN A 1010 10.39 -30.86 -4.81
N LEU A 1011 9.65 -30.08 -4.01
CA LEU A 1011 10.20 -28.99 -3.20
C LEU A 1011 11.27 -29.49 -2.23
N TYR A 1012 11.04 -30.58 -1.50
CA TYR A 1012 12.01 -31.13 -0.55
C TYR A 1012 13.25 -31.69 -1.26
N LYS A 1013 13.03 -32.46 -2.34
CA LYS A 1013 14.10 -33.05 -3.16
C LYS A 1013 15.00 -31.97 -3.79
N ALA A 1014 14.41 -30.95 -4.40
CA ALA A 1014 15.14 -29.87 -5.04
C ALA A 1014 15.87 -28.99 -4.01
N TYR A 1015 15.17 -28.56 -2.95
CA TYR A 1015 15.70 -27.59 -2.01
C TYR A 1015 16.63 -28.18 -0.96
N PHE A 1016 16.29 -29.32 -0.34
CA PHE A 1016 17.11 -29.89 0.75
C PHE A 1016 18.09 -30.95 0.26
N LEU A 1017 17.71 -31.78 -0.73
CA LEU A 1017 18.56 -32.88 -1.20
C LEU A 1017 19.46 -32.49 -2.38
N GLU A 1018 19.18 -31.37 -3.05
CA GLU A 1018 19.85 -30.96 -4.30
C GLU A 1018 19.78 -32.03 -5.41
N ASP A 1019 18.80 -32.93 -5.31
CA ASP A 1019 18.67 -34.13 -6.14
C ASP A 1019 17.22 -34.30 -6.57
N LEU A 1020 16.90 -33.74 -7.74
CA LEU A 1020 15.60 -33.81 -8.38
C LEU A 1020 15.72 -34.66 -9.66
N PRO A 1021 15.23 -35.91 -9.67
CA PRO A 1021 15.36 -36.81 -10.81
C PRO A 1021 14.83 -36.22 -12.12
N GLY A 1022 15.60 -36.34 -13.22
CA GLY A 1022 15.24 -35.75 -14.52
C GLY A 1022 15.58 -34.27 -14.65
N PHE A 1023 16.25 -33.69 -13.64
CA PHE A 1023 16.66 -32.29 -13.64
C PHE A 1023 18.12 -32.14 -13.21
N LYS A 1024 18.79 -31.18 -13.83
CA LYS A 1024 20.15 -30.79 -13.49
C LYS A 1024 20.15 -29.50 -12.69
N LEU A 1025 20.72 -29.52 -11.48
CA LEU A 1025 21.01 -28.30 -10.74
C LEU A 1025 22.04 -27.46 -11.54
N VAL A 1026 21.62 -26.30 -12.02
CA VAL A 1026 22.44 -25.40 -12.86
C VAL A 1026 22.91 -24.15 -12.13
N TYR A 1027 22.22 -23.78 -11.05
CA TYR A 1027 22.60 -22.64 -10.22
C TYR A 1027 22.10 -22.82 -8.78
N LYS A 1028 22.91 -22.35 -7.83
CA LYS A 1028 22.50 -22.11 -6.45
C LYS A 1028 23.19 -20.87 -5.92
N THR A 1029 22.52 -20.13 -5.06
CA THR A 1029 23.11 -18.99 -4.34
C THR A 1029 24.14 -19.47 -3.31
N GLU A 1030 25.08 -18.60 -2.92
CA GLU A 1030 26.15 -18.96 -1.97
C GLU A 1030 25.60 -19.40 -0.60
N GLY A 1031 24.51 -18.79 -0.13
CA GLY A 1031 23.82 -19.17 1.11
C GLY A 1031 22.80 -20.30 0.95
N ASN A 1032 22.71 -20.91 -0.25
CA ASN A 1032 21.74 -21.95 -0.63
C ASN A 1032 20.26 -21.54 -0.49
N GLU A 1033 19.97 -20.23 -0.46
CA GLU A 1033 18.61 -19.70 -0.33
C GLU A 1033 17.75 -19.93 -1.57
N ILE A 1034 18.34 -20.00 -2.76
CA ILE A 1034 17.62 -20.17 -4.02
C ILE A 1034 18.40 -21.12 -4.94
N LYS A 1035 17.68 -22.04 -5.58
CA LYS A 1035 18.21 -23.08 -6.47
C LYS A 1035 17.45 -23.11 -7.79
N ILE A 1036 18.16 -23.29 -8.89
CA ILE A 1036 17.58 -23.41 -10.23
C ILE A 1036 17.98 -24.74 -10.83
N PHE A 1037 16.96 -25.47 -11.26
CA PHE A 1037 17.09 -26.74 -11.95
C PHE A 1037 16.73 -26.57 -13.43
N LYS A 1038 17.56 -27.08 -14.33
CA LYS A 1038 17.25 -27.19 -15.77
C LYS A 1038 16.72 -28.59 -16.04
N LEU A 1039 15.65 -28.68 -16.79
CA LEU A 1039 15.09 -29.95 -17.25
C LEU A 1039 16.12 -30.69 -18.14
N GLU A 1040 16.37 -31.97 -17.88
CA GLU A 1040 17.22 -32.81 -18.72
C GLU A 1040 16.43 -33.30 -19.94
N GLU A 1041 17.08 -33.29 -21.11
CA GLU A 1041 16.47 -33.65 -22.40
C GLU A 1041 16.17 -35.15 -22.53
#